data_AF-A0A0E9NLR3-F1
#
_entry.id   AF-A0A0E9NLR3-F1
#
_cell.length_a   1.000
_cell.length_b   1.000
_cell.length_c   1.000
_cell.angle_alpha   90.00
_cell.angle_beta   90.00
_cell.angle_gamma   90.00
#
_symmetry.space_group_name_H-M   'P 1'
#
loop_
_entity.id
_entity.type
_entity.pdbx_description
1 polymer ?
#
loop_
_entity_poly.entity_id
_entity_poly.type
_entity_poly.pdbx_seq_one_letter_code
_entity_poly.pdbx_strand_id
1 'polypeptide(L)'
;MPPPKGSSSGPVGLGASNATRLKKKRPTVPKLVGTTTHIPLEIPREPLPEKFIVRPAQTSSTNSRTVQRIGICPSVMKGLGVGAGDLVIVRQEGDDTGRAAVGTAWTGNAYSEPSLVYVPAVLRACGGLSVGDAVTVRKFTDDIFEASEVLLDETTPDVDHSADEALHLYLTEALIDLKHVTSGMSIECIYRGVTRSFIVDSIVAAEPGDMSMNMSQADISVNMSALDLDDEDLTPAGPHVFLITRATSVNVVSHESAEADLEPVGPAREVPDVTYASIGGLGKQIEVLKDMVHLPLLQPEIFTRFAMRPPRGVLLYGPPGTGKTMLLRAVANETKAHIIRISGPSITSKYLGESEQRLRDIFEEANQKQPSIIFIDEVDALAPKRQGGESGEAEGRVVATLLTLMDGMETSGRVVVVAATNRPNAIDEALRRPGRFDKELEVGIPDANARLEILHLQISGMPHELQIDDIENLASRTHGYVGADLAALTRDAAMRAIKRGLSEGIGQDQMRIRRDDLESALTTVRASAMREIFLEPPKVRWSDIGGQEYVKQKLREAVEWPLTHPDTFKRLGVTAPKGVLLYGPPGCSKTLTAKALATEAGLNFMAVKGPEIFNKYVGESERAIREVFRKARAASPSIIFFDEIDAIASSRGGSEGSSDRVLAALLNELDGIEALVNVTILAATNRPDVIDAALMRPGRLDRIIYVAPPDLDARKQILQIQISKMSVAGDISIEELADATDGCSGAEIAALCQRAGLKAMEDNIDAERVEKRHFDGAVRSLVKRITPEVLKPYEDFRNGITTGASLEI
;
A
#
# COMPACT_ATOMS: atom_id res chain seq x y z
N MET A 1 46.02 -46.37 14.22
CA MET A 1 45.69 -47.79 14.50
C MET A 1 44.18 -48.00 14.34
N PRO A 2 43.67 -49.24 14.14
CA PRO A 2 42.71 -49.49 13.05
C PRO A 2 41.22 -49.62 13.45
N PRO A 3 40.32 -49.66 12.45
CA PRO A 3 38.88 -49.90 12.62
C PRO A 3 38.47 -51.38 12.36
N PRO A 4 37.20 -51.74 12.61
CA PRO A 4 36.49 -52.84 11.95
C PRO A 4 35.51 -52.32 10.85
N LYS A 5 34.92 -53.14 9.97
CA LYS A 5 35.41 -54.18 9.02
C LYS A 5 34.18 -54.89 8.41
N GLY A 6 34.21 -55.20 7.11
CA GLY A 6 33.20 -56.02 6.38
C GLY A 6 32.80 -55.37 5.05
N SER A 7 33.14 -55.79 3.81
CA SER A 7 33.36 -57.09 3.14
C SER A 7 32.08 -57.90 2.89
N SER A 8 31.75 -58.42 1.70
CA SER A 8 32.31 -58.34 0.31
C SER A 8 31.18 -58.75 -0.71
N SER A 9 31.30 -59.05 -2.02
CA SER A 9 32.42 -59.40 -2.95
C SER A 9 31.98 -59.23 -4.43
N GLY A 10 32.89 -59.43 -5.42
CA GLY A 10 32.55 -59.66 -6.85
C GLY A 10 32.12 -61.12 -7.15
N PRO A 11 31.84 -61.53 -8.42
CA PRO A 11 32.79 -61.53 -9.58
C PRO A 11 32.19 -60.89 -10.87
N VAL A 12 32.80 -60.65 -12.06
CA VAL A 12 34.09 -60.84 -12.79
C VAL A 12 33.86 -61.50 -14.18
N GLY A 13 34.29 -60.82 -15.26
CA GLY A 13 34.72 -61.41 -16.55
C GLY A 13 33.81 -61.20 -17.79
N LEU A 14 34.29 -61.30 -19.05
CA LEU A 14 35.63 -61.07 -19.64
C LEU A 14 35.58 -61.14 -21.20
N GLY A 15 36.44 -60.39 -21.93
CA GLY A 15 36.61 -60.41 -23.41
C GLY A 15 36.08 -59.14 -24.11
N ALA A 16 36.79 -58.38 -24.96
CA ALA A 16 37.62 -58.68 -26.15
C ALA A 16 36.79 -58.96 -27.43
N SER A 17 37.05 -58.42 -28.63
CA SER A 17 38.03 -57.38 -29.08
C SER A 17 37.83 -57.02 -30.56
N ASN A 18 38.08 -55.77 -31.00
CA ASN A 18 38.91 -55.46 -32.20
C ASN A 18 39.08 -53.95 -32.49
N ALA A 19 40.07 -53.62 -33.34
CA ALA A 19 40.41 -52.25 -33.77
C ALA A 19 39.61 -51.82 -35.03
N THR A 20 39.65 -50.55 -35.44
CA THR A 20 40.65 -50.08 -36.44
C THR A 20 40.95 -48.58 -36.31
N ARG A 21 42.12 -48.16 -36.82
CA ARG A 21 42.83 -46.90 -36.53
C ARG A 21 43.18 -46.18 -37.83
N LEU A 22 42.89 -44.88 -37.96
CA LEU A 22 43.47 -44.01 -39.00
C LEU A 22 43.69 -42.58 -38.48
N LYS A 23 44.64 -41.85 -39.07
CA LYS A 23 45.14 -40.54 -38.58
C LYS A 23 45.19 -39.48 -39.69
N LYS A 24 45.09 -38.21 -39.26
CA LYS A 24 45.33 -36.95 -39.98
C LYS A 24 46.40 -37.03 -41.10
N LYS A 25 46.12 -36.36 -42.23
CA LYS A 25 47.14 -35.68 -43.07
C LYS A 25 46.52 -34.46 -43.79
N ARG A 26 47.34 -33.43 -44.04
CA ARG A 26 47.02 -32.30 -44.95
C ARG A 26 47.33 -32.70 -46.40
N PRO A 27 46.66 -32.13 -47.41
CA PRO A 27 47.21 -31.92 -48.74
C PRO A 27 47.70 -30.47 -48.94
N THR A 28 48.54 -30.25 -49.95
CA THR A 28 49.06 -28.94 -50.37
C THR A 28 48.84 -28.71 -51.87
N VAL A 29 48.64 -27.44 -52.23
CA VAL A 29 48.57 -26.81 -53.56
C VAL A 29 49.21 -27.56 -54.75
N PRO A 30 48.46 -27.75 -55.87
CA PRO A 30 49.01 -27.83 -57.23
C PRO A 30 49.03 -26.44 -57.92
N LYS A 31 49.92 -26.22 -58.90
CA LYS A 31 50.09 -24.93 -59.60
C LYS A 31 49.34 -24.85 -60.94
N LEU A 32 48.95 -23.61 -61.25
CA LEU A 32 48.52 -23.01 -62.53
C LEU A 32 48.94 -23.71 -63.84
N VAL A 33 47.97 -23.81 -64.75
CA VAL A 33 48.12 -23.44 -66.17
C VAL A 33 47.02 -22.40 -66.46
N GLY A 34 47.27 -21.40 -67.32
CA GLY A 34 46.32 -20.31 -67.56
C GLY A 34 46.08 -20.03 -69.05
N THR A 35 44.88 -19.55 -69.36
CA THR A 35 44.50 -18.93 -70.65
C THR A 35 43.62 -17.73 -70.37
N THR A 36 43.96 -16.58 -70.94
CA THR A 36 43.32 -15.30 -70.66
C THR A 36 42.04 -15.12 -71.47
N THR A 37 40.90 -14.94 -70.80
CA THR A 37 39.67 -14.42 -71.42
C THR A 37 39.13 -13.26 -70.59
N HIS A 38 38.99 -12.08 -71.20
CA HIS A 38 38.31 -10.96 -70.57
C HIS A 38 36.80 -11.21 -70.59
N ILE A 39 36.20 -11.33 -69.41
CA ILE A 39 34.76 -11.27 -69.19
C ILE A 39 34.55 -10.20 -68.12
N PRO A 40 33.68 -9.19 -68.33
CA PRO A 40 33.39 -8.21 -67.30
C PRO A 40 32.67 -8.90 -66.13
N LEU A 41 33.26 -8.86 -64.94
CA LEU A 41 32.60 -9.31 -63.72
C LEU A 41 31.57 -8.26 -63.30
N GLU A 42 30.34 -8.43 -63.76
CA GLU A 42 29.18 -7.84 -63.10
C GLU A 42 29.16 -8.36 -61.66
N ILE A 43 29.27 -7.44 -60.70
CA ILE A 43 29.13 -7.77 -59.28
C ILE A 43 27.67 -8.19 -59.06
N PRO A 44 27.39 -9.39 -58.50
CA PRO A 44 26.02 -9.79 -58.20
C PRO A 44 25.34 -8.73 -57.33
N ARG A 45 24.19 -8.23 -57.78
CA ARG A 45 23.34 -7.39 -56.94
C ARG A 45 22.76 -8.28 -55.83
N GLU A 46 23.25 -8.11 -54.61
CA GLU A 46 22.62 -8.71 -53.44
C GLU A 46 21.16 -8.24 -53.38
N PRO A 47 20.19 -9.14 -53.09
CA PRO A 47 18.81 -8.73 -52.91
C PRO A 47 18.72 -7.80 -51.70
N LEU A 48 18.20 -6.59 -51.90
CA LEU A 48 17.99 -5.65 -50.82
C LEU A 48 16.95 -6.20 -49.85
N PRO A 49 17.15 -6.11 -48.53
CA PRO A 49 16.08 -6.35 -47.59
C PRO A 49 15.03 -5.23 -47.76
N GLU A 50 13.77 -5.61 -48.00
CA GLU A 50 12.65 -4.66 -48.11
C GLU A 50 12.28 -4.02 -46.76
N LYS A 51 12.82 -4.56 -45.66
CA LYS A 51 12.51 -4.24 -44.27
C LYS A 51 13.82 -4.02 -43.49
N PHE A 52 13.87 -2.94 -42.71
CA PHE A 52 15.00 -2.63 -41.83
C PHE A 52 14.55 -2.62 -40.37
N ILE A 53 15.47 -2.91 -39.45
CA ILE A 53 15.21 -2.86 -38.01
C ILE A 53 15.85 -1.62 -37.40
N VAL A 54 15.05 -0.84 -36.65
CA VAL A 54 15.52 0.38 -35.97
C VAL A 54 16.47 0.05 -34.82
N ARG A 55 17.65 0.68 -34.82
CA ARG A 55 18.60 0.69 -33.70
C ARG A 55 18.95 2.13 -33.29
N PRO A 56 19.32 2.37 -32.02
CA PRO A 56 19.82 3.67 -31.60
C PRO A 56 21.19 3.96 -32.24
N ALA A 57 21.37 5.17 -32.77
CA ALA A 57 22.68 5.65 -33.19
C ALA A 57 23.62 5.82 -31.97
N GLN A 58 24.90 5.42 -32.09
CA GLN A 58 25.87 5.45 -30.98
C GLN A 58 26.54 6.82 -30.76
N THR A 59 26.01 7.90 -31.34
CA THR A 59 26.62 9.24 -31.31
C THR A 59 26.27 10.01 -30.05
N SER A 60 27.11 9.92 -29.02
CA SER A 60 27.03 10.71 -27.79
C SER A 60 27.54 12.14 -27.94
N SER A 61 27.29 12.79 -29.09
CA SER A 61 27.83 14.10 -29.43
C SER A 61 26.73 15.16 -29.43
N THR A 62 26.85 16.16 -28.55
CA THR A 62 25.99 17.36 -28.41
C THR A 62 26.09 18.35 -29.59
N ASN A 63 26.31 17.84 -30.80
CA ASN A 63 26.54 18.63 -32.00
C ASN A 63 25.31 18.50 -32.90
N SER A 64 24.56 19.59 -33.08
CA SER A 64 23.26 19.67 -33.80
C SER A 64 23.24 18.84 -35.08
N ARG A 65 24.25 19.03 -35.94
CA ARG A 65 24.46 18.32 -37.21
C ARG A 65 24.64 16.80 -37.11
N THR A 66 24.68 16.21 -35.92
CA THR A 66 24.69 14.75 -35.69
C THR A 66 23.33 14.20 -35.25
N VAL A 67 22.45 15.03 -34.68
CA VAL A 67 21.09 14.65 -34.25
C VAL A 67 20.22 14.20 -35.43
N GLN A 68 20.47 14.73 -36.62
CA GLN A 68 19.72 14.41 -37.85
C GLN A 68 20.39 13.35 -38.75
N ARG A 69 21.39 12.60 -38.27
CA ARG A 69 22.10 11.60 -39.10
C ARG A 69 21.51 10.21 -38.92
N ILE A 70 20.86 9.71 -39.96
CA ILE A 70 20.38 8.33 -40.03
C ILE A 70 21.50 7.46 -40.60
N GLY A 71 22.02 6.55 -39.77
CA GLY A 71 23.10 5.64 -40.15
C GLY A 71 22.59 4.47 -40.99
N ILE A 72 23.07 4.36 -42.23
CA ILE A 72 22.68 3.30 -43.17
C ILE A 72 23.94 2.64 -43.75
N CYS A 73 23.89 1.31 -43.96
CA CYS A 73 24.99 0.56 -44.56
C CYS A 73 25.30 1.02 -46.01
N PRO A 74 26.57 1.20 -46.41
CA PRO A 74 26.95 1.65 -47.75
C PRO A 74 26.41 0.78 -48.91
N SER A 75 26.22 -0.53 -48.71
CA SER A 75 25.62 -1.41 -49.72
C SER A 75 24.13 -1.10 -49.93
N VAL A 76 23.41 -0.83 -48.83
CA VAL A 76 21.99 -0.47 -48.84
C VAL A 76 21.77 0.88 -49.52
N MET A 77 22.58 1.90 -49.19
CA MET A 77 22.48 3.22 -49.82
C MET A 77 22.63 3.14 -51.36
N LYS A 78 23.58 2.35 -51.86
CA LYS A 78 23.76 2.10 -53.30
C LYS A 78 22.55 1.42 -53.94
N GLY A 79 21.86 0.56 -53.19
CA GLY A 79 20.63 -0.09 -53.65
C GLY A 79 19.41 0.82 -53.65
N LEU A 80 19.28 1.70 -52.66
CA LEU A 80 18.21 2.70 -52.56
C LEU A 80 18.42 3.92 -53.48
N GLY A 81 19.57 4.06 -54.14
CA GLY A 81 19.90 5.24 -54.96
C GLY A 81 20.17 6.51 -54.14
N VAL A 82 20.59 6.35 -52.89
CA VAL A 82 20.78 7.42 -51.89
C VAL A 82 22.26 7.75 -51.75
N GLY A 83 22.61 9.03 -51.86
CA GLY A 83 23.93 9.57 -51.56
C GLY A 83 24.12 9.88 -50.07
N ALA A 84 25.36 9.86 -49.59
CA ALA A 84 25.66 10.35 -48.24
C ALA A 84 25.46 11.88 -48.18
N GLY A 85 24.48 12.33 -47.40
CA GLY A 85 24.00 13.72 -47.36
C GLY A 85 22.62 13.95 -47.99
N ASP A 86 22.05 12.97 -48.72
CA ASP A 86 20.66 13.05 -49.20
C ASP A 86 19.67 12.98 -48.03
N LEU A 87 18.47 13.52 -48.21
CA LEU A 87 17.35 13.32 -47.28
C LEU A 87 16.70 11.94 -47.50
N VAL A 88 16.40 11.27 -46.39
CA VAL A 88 15.68 10.00 -46.33
C VAL A 88 14.54 10.07 -45.33
N ILE A 89 13.45 9.39 -45.66
CA ILE A 89 12.27 9.22 -44.82
C ILE A 89 12.20 7.78 -44.31
N VAL A 90 11.93 7.62 -43.02
CA VAL A 90 11.80 6.33 -42.32
C VAL A 90 10.39 6.25 -41.74
N ARG A 91 9.60 5.28 -42.22
CA ARG A 91 8.21 5.02 -41.78
C ARG A 91 8.10 3.64 -41.15
N GLN A 92 7.31 3.54 -40.09
CA GLN A 92 6.89 2.27 -39.49
C GLN A 92 5.96 1.52 -40.44
N GLU A 93 6.02 0.19 -40.40
CA GLU A 93 5.13 -0.65 -41.20
C GLU A 93 3.78 -0.85 -40.48
N GLY A 94 2.70 -0.34 -41.08
CA GLY A 94 1.33 -0.46 -40.55
C GLY A 94 0.76 0.80 -39.88
N ASP A 95 1.39 1.96 -40.05
CA ASP A 95 0.91 3.24 -39.53
C ASP A 95 0.51 4.20 -40.67
N ASP A 96 -0.80 4.42 -40.83
CA ASP A 96 -1.38 5.33 -41.84
C ASP A 96 -1.49 6.78 -41.34
N THR A 97 -1.07 7.10 -40.10
CA THR A 97 -1.21 8.45 -39.50
C THR A 97 -0.24 9.51 -40.07
N GLY A 98 0.41 9.24 -41.20
CA GLY A 98 1.32 10.16 -41.91
C GLY A 98 2.69 10.40 -41.23
N ARG A 99 2.83 10.03 -39.95
CA ARG A 99 4.04 10.23 -39.14
C ARG A 99 5.25 9.51 -39.72
N ALA A 100 6.41 10.18 -39.74
CA ALA A 100 7.67 9.59 -40.19
C ALA A 100 8.87 10.34 -39.63
N ALA A 101 9.98 9.63 -39.45
CA ALA A 101 11.28 10.25 -39.15
C ALA A 101 11.98 10.66 -40.45
N VAL A 102 12.18 11.96 -40.67
CA VAL A 102 13.00 12.47 -41.80
C VAL A 102 14.41 12.80 -41.28
N GLY A 103 15.44 12.48 -42.05
CA GLY A 103 16.81 12.81 -41.68
C GLY A 103 17.81 12.69 -42.83
N THR A 104 19.06 13.05 -42.56
CA THR A 104 20.17 12.97 -43.53
C THR A 104 20.80 11.58 -43.53
N ALA A 105 20.94 10.99 -44.71
CA ALA A 105 21.57 9.69 -44.91
C ALA A 105 23.08 9.78 -44.65
N TRP A 106 23.59 9.05 -43.64
CA TRP A 106 25.02 9.04 -43.30
C TRP A 106 25.64 7.63 -43.28
N THR A 107 26.87 7.50 -43.76
CA THR A 107 27.65 6.24 -43.73
C THR A 107 28.85 6.32 -42.79
N GLY A 108 29.33 5.17 -42.32
CA GLY A 108 30.55 5.08 -41.52
C GLY A 108 30.86 3.65 -41.12
N ASN A 109 32.08 3.40 -40.66
CA ASN A 109 32.56 2.05 -40.33
C ASN A 109 31.79 1.35 -39.18
N ALA A 110 30.96 2.09 -38.43
CA ALA A 110 30.09 1.55 -37.39
C ALA A 110 28.75 0.98 -37.93
N TYR A 111 28.41 1.23 -39.21
CA TYR A 111 27.13 0.87 -39.82
C TYR A 111 27.35 -0.22 -40.88
N SER A 112 27.77 -1.41 -40.42
CA SER A 112 28.18 -2.52 -41.29
C SER A 112 27.04 -3.48 -41.69
N GLU A 113 25.98 -3.59 -40.88
CA GLU A 113 24.91 -4.56 -41.11
C GLU A 113 23.84 -4.04 -42.10
N PRO A 114 23.48 -4.80 -43.16
CA PRO A 114 22.56 -4.32 -44.20
C PRO A 114 21.07 -4.33 -43.77
N SER A 115 20.70 -5.04 -42.71
CA SER A 115 19.30 -5.10 -42.23
C SER A 115 18.99 -4.12 -41.10
N LEU A 116 19.97 -3.30 -40.68
CA LEU A 116 19.83 -2.35 -39.57
C LEU A 116 19.89 -0.91 -40.06
N VAL A 117 19.06 -0.06 -39.46
CA VAL A 117 19.07 1.40 -39.67
C VAL A 117 19.19 2.09 -38.32
N TYR A 118 20.18 2.97 -38.19
CA TYR A 118 20.55 3.59 -36.93
C TYR A 118 19.93 4.99 -36.84
N VAL A 119 18.88 5.13 -36.04
CA VAL A 119 18.10 6.37 -35.89
C VAL A 119 18.38 7.03 -34.53
N PRO A 120 18.77 8.31 -34.49
CA PRO A 120 18.92 9.08 -33.25
C PRO A 120 17.63 9.19 -32.41
N ALA A 121 17.75 9.43 -31.11
CA ALA A 121 16.61 9.43 -30.19
C ALA A 121 15.54 10.49 -30.55
N VAL A 122 15.95 11.71 -30.90
CA VAL A 122 15.07 12.79 -31.35
C VAL A 122 14.24 12.38 -32.57
N LEU A 123 14.89 11.95 -33.65
CA LEU A 123 14.17 11.53 -34.87
C LEU A 123 13.25 10.32 -34.62
N ARG A 124 13.62 9.43 -33.69
CA ARG A 124 12.73 8.34 -33.27
C ARG A 124 11.48 8.84 -32.55
N ALA A 125 11.57 9.86 -31.70
CA ALA A 125 10.40 10.45 -31.06
C ALA A 125 9.45 11.08 -32.10
N CYS A 126 10.00 11.86 -33.05
CA CYS A 126 9.23 12.51 -34.12
C CYS A 126 8.45 11.49 -34.98
N GLY A 127 9.08 10.36 -35.31
CA GLY A 127 8.49 9.31 -36.13
C GLY A 127 7.78 8.18 -35.37
N GLY A 128 7.59 8.27 -34.05
CA GLY A 128 6.99 7.22 -33.22
C GLY A 128 7.84 5.95 -33.00
N LEU A 129 9.07 5.91 -33.54
CA LEU A 129 9.86 4.68 -33.76
C LEU A 129 10.51 4.12 -32.48
N SER A 130 10.10 2.92 -32.07
CA SER A 130 10.77 2.15 -31.01
C SER A 130 12.00 1.38 -31.51
N VAL A 131 12.86 0.96 -30.57
CA VAL A 131 14.07 0.20 -30.90
C VAL A 131 13.70 -1.27 -31.08
N GLY A 132 13.84 -1.77 -32.31
CA GLY A 132 13.40 -3.11 -32.71
C GLY A 132 12.33 -3.11 -33.81
N ASP A 133 11.72 -1.95 -34.08
CA ASP A 133 10.61 -1.84 -35.02
C ASP A 133 11.05 -2.09 -36.47
N ALA A 134 10.16 -2.71 -37.24
CA ALA A 134 10.30 -2.87 -38.68
C ALA A 134 9.91 -1.57 -39.39
N VAL A 135 10.86 -1.01 -40.15
CA VAL A 135 10.69 0.25 -40.88
C VAL A 135 11.06 0.09 -42.36
N THR A 136 10.39 0.90 -43.17
CA THR A 136 10.77 1.13 -44.57
C THR A 136 11.56 2.43 -44.66
N VAL A 137 12.63 2.43 -45.48
CA VAL A 137 13.45 3.62 -45.74
C VAL A 137 13.35 3.96 -47.21
N ARG A 138 13.02 5.22 -47.51
CA ARG A 138 12.94 5.75 -48.89
C ARG A 138 13.73 7.05 -48.99
N LYS A 139 14.16 7.42 -50.20
CA LYS A 139 14.66 8.77 -50.49
C LYS A 139 13.50 9.76 -50.38
N PHE A 140 13.72 10.90 -49.75
CA PHE A 140 12.74 11.99 -49.74
C PHE A 140 12.75 12.68 -51.11
N THR A 141 11.56 12.91 -51.67
CA THR A 141 11.35 13.44 -53.04
C THR A 141 10.34 14.58 -53.11
N ASP A 142 9.77 14.95 -51.97
CA ASP A 142 8.64 15.86 -51.87
C ASP A 142 9.16 17.30 -51.69
N ASP A 143 8.32 18.30 -51.93
CA ASP A 143 8.75 19.70 -51.95
C ASP A 143 9.21 20.19 -50.56
N ILE A 144 10.31 20.97 -50.55
CA ILE A 144 10.90 21.57 -49.35
C ILE A 144 10.53 23.06 -49.34
N PHE A 145 9.85 23.49 -48.28
CA PHE A 145 9.37 24.88 -48.13
C PHE A 145 10.36 25.70 -47.30
N GLU A 146 10.58 26.98 -47.61
CA GLU A 146 11.35 27.86 -46.71
C GLU A 146 10.48 28.31 -45.54
N ALA A 147 11.02 28.26 -44.31
CA ALA A 147 10.31 28.71 -43.11
C ALA A 147 10.38 30.25 -42.97
N SER A 148 9.24 30.89 -42.80
CA SER A 148 9.14 32.31 -42.43
C SER A 148 9.22 32.50 -40.91
N GLU A 149 8.52 31.66 -40.14
CA GLU A 149 8.50 31.69 -38.68
C GLU A 149 8.51 30.27 -38.09
N VAL A 150 9.18 30.09 -36.94
CA VAL A 150 9.23 28.84 -36.16
C VAL A 150 8.89 29.15 -34.70
N LEU A 151 7.91 28.42 -34.16
CA LEU A 151 7.50 28.51 -32.77
C LEU A 151 8.08 27.33 -31.97
N LEU A 152 8.68 27.66 -30.81
CA LEU A 152 9.30 26.71 -29.88
C LEU A 152 8.61 26.77 -28.52
N ASP A 153 8.30 25.61 -27.95
CA ASP A 153 7.87 25.43 -26.57
C ASP A 153 9.04 24.92 -25.71
N GLU A 154 9.22 25.41 -24.48
CA GLU A 154 10.33 25.02 -23.58
C GLU A 154 9.86 23.96 -22.56
N THR A 155 10.23 22.70 -22.79
CA THR A 155 9.74 21.55 -21.99
C THR A 155 10.39 21.43 -20.61
N THR A 156 11.29 22.35 -20.24
CA THR A 156 11.91 22.42 -18.91
C THR A 156 11.24 23.51 -18.05
N PRO A 157 10.59 23.17 -16.93
CA PRO A 157 9.87 24.14 -16.11
C PRO A 157 10.77 25.10 -15.32
N ASP A 158 10.13 26.13 -14.74
CA ASP A 158 10.62 27.02 -13.68
C ASP A 158 11.66 28.11 -14.02
N VAL A 159 11.61 28.75 -15.21
CA VAL A 159 12.20 30.10 -15.40
C VAL A 159 11.45 30.97 -16.42
N ASP A 160 11.03 32.18 -16.03
CA ASP A 160 10.48 33.20 -16.94
C ASP A 160 11.55 33.74 -17.92
N HIS A 161 11.27 33.72 -19.23
CA HIS A 161 12.27 34.05 -20.27
C HIS A 161 11.86 35.05 -21.36
N SER A 162 10.82 35.84 -21.12
CA SER A 162 10.27 36.86 -22.04
C SER A 162 11.20 38.05 -22.41
N ALA A 163 12.51 37.97 -22.18
CA ALA A 163 13.45 39.08 -22.37
C ALA A 163 14.92 38.72 -22.72
N ASP A 164 15.32 37.45 -22.80
CA ASP A 164 16.75 37.08 -22.95
C ASP A 164 17.15 36.96 -24.44
N GLU A 165 17.30 38.09 -25.15
CA GLU A 165 17.60 38.16 -26.61
C GLU A 165 18.75 37.25 -27.07
N ALA A 166 19.75 37.03 -26.21
CA ALA A 166 20.89 36.17 -26.48
C ALA A 166 20.52 34.67 -26.58
N LEU A 167 19.43 34.23 -25.95
CA LEU A 167 18.90 32.87 -26.11
C LEU A 167 18.25 32.69 -27.49
N HIS A 168 17.44 33.65 -27.95
CA HIS A 168 16.86 33.63 -29.30
C HIS A 168 17.94 33.58 -30.38
N LEU A 169 18.98 34.42 -30.28
CA LEU A 169 20.08 34.42 -31.24
C LEU A 169 20.82 33.06 -31.29
N TYR A 170 21.01 32.42 -30.13
CA TYR A 170 21.64 31.11 -30.03
C TYR A 170 20.76 29.97 -30.59
N LEU A 171 19.44 30.03 -30.35
CA LEU A 171 18.48 29.08 -30.93
C LEU A 171 18.39 29.23 -32.45
N THR A 172 18.36 30.45 -32.98
CA THR A 172 18.39 30.71 -34.43
C THR A 172 19.69 30.19 -35.07
N GLU A 173 20.85 30.37 -34.45
CA GLU A 173 22.10 29.78 -34.96
C GLU A 173 22.06 28.25 -34.93
N ALA A 174 21.55 27.64 -33.86
CA ALA A 174 21.41 26.19 -33.74
C ALA A 174 20.44 25.59 -34.78
N LEU A 175 19.32 26.26 -35.06
CA LEU A 175 18.32 25.88 -36.06
C LEU A 175 18.86 25.99 -37.50
N ILE A 176 19.56 27.08 -37.82
CA ILE A 176 20.26 27.22 -39.11
C ILE A 176 21.28 26.09 -39.30
N ASP A 177 21.91 25.62 -38.22
CA ASP A 177 22.89 24.55 -38.27
C ASP A 177 22.29 23.15 -38.48
N LEU A 178 21.01 22.96 -38.15
CA LEU A 178 20.21 21.78 -38.50
C LEU A 178 19.77 21.80 -39.98
N LYS A 179 19.60 22.99 -40.58
CA LYS A 179 19.10 23.27 -41.94
C LYS A 179 17.64 22.89 -42.19
N HIS A 180 17.25 21.65 -41.92
CA HIS A 180 15.89 21.16 -42.16
C HIS A 180 15.21 20.91 -40.82
N VAL A 181 13.93 21.24 -40.69
CA VAL A 181 13.14 21.01 -39.47
C VAL A 181 11.74 20.50 -39.83
N THR A 182 11.16 19.72 -38.92
CA THR A 182 9.77 19.24 -38.95
C THR A 182 9.07 19.65 -37.64
N SER A 183 7.76 19.84 -37.66
CA SER A 183 6.97 19.94 -36.42
C SER A 183 7.17 18.69 -35.56
N GLY A 184 7.06 18.84 -34.23
CA GLY A 184 7.34 17.81 -33.25
C GLY A 184 8.83 17.49 -33.04
N MET A 185 9.76 18.22 -33.66
CA MET A 185 11.19 18.01 -33.44
C MET A 185 11.63 18.58 -32.08
N SER A 186 12.18 17.73 -31.20
CA SER A 186 12.83 18.18 -29.98
C SER A 186 14.29 18.60 -30.20
N ILE A 187 14.72 19.64 -29.52
CA ILE A 187 16.03 20.28 -29.67
C ILE A 187 16.64 20.51 -28.27
N GLU A 188 17.69 19.75 -27.96
CA GLU A 188 18.49 19.96 -26.74
C GLU A 188 19.61 20.97 -27.03
N CYS A 189 19.73 22.02 -26.21
CA CYS A 189 20.83 22.99 -26.28
C CYS A 189 21.41 23.25 -24.88
N ILE A 190 22.67 23.72 -24.81
CA ILE A 190 23.33 24.02 -23.52
C ILE A 190 23.59 25.52 -23.44
N TYR A 191 22.70 26.23 -22.74
CA TYR A 191 22.78 27.68 -22.57
C TYR A 191 23.14 28.04 -21.12
N ARG A 192 24.15 28.92 -20.95
CA ARG A 192 24.74 29.31 -19.65
C ARG A 192 25.13 28.14 -18.72
N GLY A 193 25.35 26.94 -19.27
CA GLY A 193 25.74 25.73 -18.53
C GLY A 193 24.57 24.83 -18.11
N VAL A 194 23.33 25.17 -18.46
CA VAL A 194 22.14 24.35 -18.25
C VAL A 194 21.72 23.72 -19.59
N THR A 195 21.45 22.41 -19.60
CA THR A 195 20.81 21.76 -20.75
C THR A 195 19.32 22.08 -20.73
N ARG A 196 18.81 22.64 -21.83
CA ARG A 196 17.39 22.96 -22.06
C ARG A 196 16.87 22.12 -23.22
N SER A 197 15.60 21.77 -23.18
CA SER A 197 14.92 21.04 -24.25
C SER A 197 13.74 21.84 -24.77
N PHE A 198 13.77 22.16 -26.06
CA PHE A 198 12.68 22.82 -26.76
C PHE A 198 11.98 21.82 -27.68
N ILE A 199 10.69 22.02 -27.95
CA ILE A 199 9.94 21.28 -28.98
C ILE A 199 9.48 22.29 -30.03
N VAL A 200 9.67 21.95 -31.31
CA VAL A 200 9.09 22.72 -32.42
C VAL A 200 7.61 22.40 -32.48
N ASP A 201 6.78 23.34 -32.04
CA ASP A 201 5.31 23.23 -32.08
C ASP A 201 4.84 23.41 -33.53
N SER A 202 4.87 24.65 -34.01
CA SER A 202 4.33 25.06 -35.30
C SER A 202 5.36 25.83 -36.15
N ILE A 203 5.22 25.75 -37.47
CA ILE A 203 6.11 26.34 -38.47
C ILE A 203 5.25 26.99 -39.55
N VAL A 204 5.59 28.23 -39.92
CA VAL A 204 4.94 28.98 -41.01
C VAL A 204 5.85 28.96 -42.23
N ALA A 205 5.28 28.74 -43.42
CA ALA A 205 6.01 28.80 -44.68
C ALA A 205 6.14 30.24 -45.21
N ALA A 206 7.19 30.50 -45.98
CA ALA A 206 7.31 31.73 -46.77
C ALA A 206 6.68 31.53 -48.17
N GLU A 207 5.78 32.42 -48.57
CA GLU A 207 5.22 32.40 -49.93
C GLU A 207 6.26 32.84 -50.98
N PRO A 208 6.41 32.12 -52.10
CA PRO A 208 7.20 32.57 -53.25
C PRO A 208 6.44 33.67 -54.02
N GLY A 209 6.51 34.90 -53.51
CA GLY A 209 5.58 35.97 -53.89
C GLY A 209 5.71 36.53 -55.31
N ASP A 210 4.56 36.90 -55.89
CA ASP A 210 4.41 37.87 -56.97
C ASP A 210 3.15 38.73 -56.73
N MET A 211 3.00 39.86 -57.43
CA MET A 211 2.09 40.96 -57.03
C MET A 211 0.63 40.78 -57.48
N SER A 212 -0.34 40.87 -56.55
CA SER A 212 -1.56 41.72 -56.67
C SER A 212 -2.47 41.62 -55.42
N MET A 213 -3.57 42.39 -55.38
CA MET A 213 -4.34 42.69 -54.16
C MET A 213 -5.60 41.83 -53.93
N ASN A 214 -5.91 41.66 -52.64
CA ASN A 214 -7.24 41.43 -52.06
C ASN A 214 -7.96 40.08 -52.35
N MET A 215 -7.75 39.10 -51.46
CA MET A 215 -8.85 38.59 -50.60
C MET A 215 -8.30 37.76 -49.43
N SER A 216 -9.02 37.79 -48.30
CA SER A 216 -8.94 36.88 -47.13
C SER A 216 -7.60 36.16 -46.86
N GLN A 217 -6.87 36.61 -45.84
CA GLN A 217 -5.89 35.77 -45.15
C GLN A 217 -6.63 34.56 -44.54
N ALA A 218 -6.46 33.40 -45.17
CA ALA A 218 -6.72 32.10 -44.58
C ALA A 218 -5.35 31.45 -44.42
N ASP A 219 -4.66 31.83 -43.34
CA ASP A 219 -3.28 31.41 -43.08
C ASP A 219 -3.24 29.87 -42.99
N ILE A 220 -2.29 29.23 -43.70
CA ILE A 220 -2.08 27.79 -43.63
C ILE A 220 -1.32 27.46 -42.35
N SER A 221 -2.00 27.63 -41.21
CA SER A 221 -1.57 27.10 -39.93
C SER A 221 -1.88 25.60 -39.89
N VAL A 222 -0.84 24.77 -39.91
CA VAL A 222 -0.98 23.31 -39.82
C VAL A 222 -1.20 22.91 -38.35
N ASN A 223 -2.29 23.39 -37.76
CA ASN A 223 -2.73 23.02 -36.41
C ASN A 223 -3.30 21.60 -36.44
N MET A 224 -2.51 20.62 -36.00
CA MET A 224 -2.91 19.21 -35.99
C MET A 224 -3.84 18.85 -34.80
N SER A 225 -4.91 19.64 -34.60
CA SER A 225 -5.83 19.51 -33.45
C SER A 225 -7.30 19.87 -33.72
N ALA A 226 -7.74 19.85 -34.98
CA ALA A 226 -9.18 19.81 -35.31
C ALA A 226 -9.43 19.28 -36.73
N LEU A 227 -10.16 18.16 -36.86
CA LEU A 227 -11.07 17.81 -37.96
C LEU A 227 -11.68 16.42 -37.73
N ASP A 228 -12.77 16.36 -36.97
CA ASP A 228 -13.84 15.40 -37.27
C ASP A 228 -14.60 15.95 -38.49
N LEU A 229 -14.69 15.17 -39.58
CA LEU A 229 -15.89 15.02 -40.44
C LEU A 229 -15.58 14.13 -41.66
N ASP A 230 -16.62 13.49 -42.18
CA ASP A 230 -16.56 12.58 -43.32
C ASP A 230 -16.40 13.33 -44.67
N ASP A 231 -15.33 13.03 -45.41
CA ASP A 231 -15.30 13.13 -46.88
C ASP A 231 -14.16 12.25 -47.44
N GLU A 232 -14.43 11.50 -48.52
CA GLU A 232 -13.40 10.80 -49.31
C GLU A 232 -12.79 11.74 -50.37
N ASP A 233 -11.56 11.44 -50.82
CA ASP A 233 -10.78 12.20 -51.82
C ASP A 233 -10.38 13.65 -51.45
N LEU A 234 -9.18 13.87 -50.89
CA LEU A 234 -8.04 14.41 -51.66
C LEU A 234 -6.72 14.60 -50.84
N THR A 235 -5.59 14.39 -51.53
CA THR A 235 -4.17 14.59 -51.12
C THR A 235 -3.60 13.62 -50.07
N PRO A 236 -2.34 13.13 -50.24
CA PRO A 236 -1.72 12.21 -49.30
C PRO A 236 -0.99 12.95 -48.17
N ALA A 237 -1.30 12.61 -46.91
CA ALA A 237 -0.60 13.14 -45.74
C ALA A 237 0.88 12.67 -45.70
N GLY A 238 1.80 13.57 -46.09
CA GLY A 238 3.24 13.42 -45.96
C GLY A 238 3.82 14.43 -44.97
N PRO A 239 4.93 14.11 -44.28
CA PRO A 239 5.57 15.06 -43.38
C PRO A 239 6.22 16.19 -44.18
N HIS A 240 5.72 17.41 -44.01
CA HIS A 240 6.33 18.60 -44.59
C HIS A 240 7.69 18.87 -43.96
N VAL A 241 8.68 19.17 -44.80
CA VAL A 241 10.07 19.45 -44.40
C VAL A 241 10.37 20.90 -44.71
N PHE A 242 10.78 21.67 -43.70
CA PHE A 242 11.02 23.10 -43.81
C PHE A 242 12.51 23.41 -43.78
N LEU A 243 12.98 24.26 -44.70
CA LEU A 243 14.33 24.80 -44.75
C LEU A 243 14.40 26.09 -43.92
N ILE A 244 15.28 26.12 -42.92
CA ILE A 244 15.50 27.32 -42.11
C ILE A 244 16.61 28.17 -42.72
N THR A 245 16.35 29.46 -42.86
CA THR A 245 17.29 30.44 -43.42
C THR A 245 17.63 31.53 -42.39
N ARG A 246 18.47 32.50 -42.77
CA ARG A 246 18.73 33.69 -41.94
C ARG A 246 17.60 34.71 -41.93
N ALA A 247 16.52 34.48 -42.68
CA ALA A 247 15.32 35.32 -42.68
C ALA A 247 14.21 34.79 -41.76
N THR A 248 14.31 33.53 -41.30
CA THR A 248 13.32 32.88 -40.44
C THR A 248 13.33 33.48 -39.03
N SER A 249 12.18 33.94 -38.53
CA SER A 249 12.01 34.34 -37.13
C SER A 249 11.83 33.12 -36.22
N VAL A 250 12.39 33.18 -35.01
CA VAL A 250 12.32 32.10 -34.01
C VAL A 250 11.78 32.65 -32.69
N ASN A 251 10.54 32.31 -32.41
CA ASN A 251 9.81 32.74 -31.23
C ASN A 251 9.68 31.59 -30.23
N VAL A 252 9.86 31.89 -28.94
CA VAL A 252 9.72 30.92 -27.85
C VAL A 252 8.46 31.30 -27.06
N VAL A 253 7.57 30.34 -26.86
CA VAL A 253 6.32 30.54 -26.12
C VAL A 253 6.45 29.88 -24.75
N SER A 254 6.18 30.64 -23.70
CA SER A 254 6.08 30.14 -22.33
C SER A 254 4.60 30.11 -21.93
N HIS A 255 3.96 28.94 -22.00
CA HIS A 255 2.55 28.80 -21.65
C HIS A 255 2.33 28.82 -20.14
N GLU A 256 1.83 29.94 -19.60
CA GLU A 256 1.07 29.90 -18.35
C GLU A 256 -0.17 28.98 -18.54
N SER A 257 -0.51 28.22 -17.49
CA SER A 257 -1.36 27.04 -17.60
C SER A 257 -2.77 27.31 -18.11
N ALA A 258 -3.17 26.59 -19.17
CA ALA A 258 -4.56 26.46 -19.60
C ALA A 258 -4.96 24.97 -19.56
N GLU A 259 -5.89 24.61 -18.68
CA GLU A 259 -6.50 23.28 -18.67
C GLU A 259 -7.40 23.14 -19.91
N ALA A 260 -7.18 22.08 -20.71
CA ALA A 260 -8.04 21.70 -21.83
C ALA A 260 -8.34 20.20 -21.74
N ASP A 261 -9.63 19.85 -21.67
CA ASP A 261 -10.07 18.48 -21.45
C ASP A 261 -9.75 17.56 -22.64
N LEU A 262 -8.83 16.62 -22.44
CA LEU A 262 -8.59 15.48 -23.32
C LEU A 262 -8.59 14.20 -22.48
N GLU A 263 -9.51 13.27 -22.77
CA GLU A 263 -9.56 11.98 -22.07
C GLU A 263 -8.31 11.14 -22.41
N PRO A 264 -7.54 10.65 -21.40
CA PRO A 264 -6.27 9.98 -21.64
C PRO A 264 -6.49 8.55 -22.18
N VAL A 265 -6.43 8.40 -23.51
CA VAL A 265 -6.44 7.10 -24.20
C VAL A 265 -5.11 6.37 -23.98
N GLY A 266 -5.06 5.61 -22.88
CA GLY A 266 -3.95 4.73 -22.53
C GLY A 266 -2.95 5.37 -21.53
N PRO A 267 -2.38 4.57 -20.61
CA PRO A 267 -1.55 5.11 -19.54
C PRO A 267 -0.13 5.45 -20.03
N ALA A 268 0.04 6.69 -20.51
CA ALA A 268 1.34 7.36 -20.44
C ALA A 268 1.87 7.27 -19.00
N ARG A 269 3.14 6.89 -18.85
CA ARG A 269 3.61 6.18 -17.65
C ARG A 269 4.06 7.10 -16.52
N GLU A 270 3.19 7.99 -16.06
CA GLU A 270 3.44 8.83 -14.90
C GLU A 270 3.55 8.02 -13.60
N VAL A 271 4.79 7.73 -13.22
CA VAL A 271 5.14 7.23 -11.89
C VAL A 271 6.34 8.03 -11.41
N PRO A 272 6.25 8.81 -10.31
CA PRO A 272 7.42 9.47 -9.75
C PRO A 272 8.46 8.41 -9.32
N ASP A 273 9.74 8.71 -9.52
CA ASP A 273 10.87 7.77 -9.41
C ASP A 273 11.17 7.30 -7.97
N VAL A 274 10.29 6.44 -7.44
CA VAL A 274 10.54 5.70 -6.20
C VAL A 274 11.63 4.65 -6.47
N THR A 275 12.64 4.61 -5.62
CA THR A 275 13.71 3.60 -5.60
C THR A 275 13.80 2.99 -4.20
N TYR A 276 14.53 1.89 -3.97
CA TYR A 276 14.66 1.37 -2.60
C TYR A 276 15.34 2.36 -1.64
N ALA A 277 16.14 3.31 -2.16
CA ALA A 277 16.76 4.36 -1.35
C ALA A 277 15.74 5.35 -0.75
N SER A 278 14.54 5.47 -1.32
CA SER A 278 13.44 6.27 -0.75
C SER A 278 12.51 5.49 0.19
N ILE A 279 12.84 4.24 0.53
CA ILE A 279 12.08 3.38 1.45
C ILE A 279 12.89 3.07 2.72
N GLY A 280 12.53 3.72 3.82
CA GLY A 280 13.12 3.44 5.15
C GLY A 280 12.50 2.23 5.83
N GLY A 281 13.26 1.58 6.72
CA GLY A 281 12.75 0.63 7.71
C GLY A 281 12.41 -0.78 7.23
N LEU A 282 12.39 -1.03 5.92
CA LEU A 282 11.97 -2.31 5.31
C LEU A 282 13.11 -3.16 4.74
N GLY A 283 14.36 -2.96 5.20
CA GLY A 283 15.55 -3.62 4.64
C GLY A 283 15.46 -5.14 4.52
N LYS A 284 14.94 -5.83 5.56
CA LYS A 284 14.75 -7.30 5.56
C LYS A 284 13.72 -7.75 4.51
N GLN A 285 12.63 -6.99 4.38
CA GLN A 285 11.59 -7.25 3.38
C GLN A 285 12.12 -7.00 1.96
N ILE A 286 12.91 -5.93 1.77
CA ILE A 286 13.55 -5.59 0.49
C ILE A 286 14.54 -6.69 0.06
N GLU A 287 15.34 -7.23 0.98
CA GLU A 287 16.27 -8.34 0.71
C GLU A 287 15.54 -9.59 0.20
N VAL A 288 14.51 -10.05 0.91
CA VAL A 288 13.68 -11.20 0.50
C VAL A 288 12.97 -10.94 -0.84
N LEU A 289 12.54 -9.71 -1.10
CA LEU A 289 11.87 -9.35 -2.35
C LEU A 289 12.88 -9.29 -3.52
N LYS A 290 14.10 -8.82 -3.29
CA LYS A 290 15.20 -8.89 -4.26
C LYS A 290 15.51 -10.34 -4.65
N ASP A 291 15.67 -11.25 -3.69
CA ASP A 291 15.89 -12.67 -3.97
C ASP A 291 14.74 -13.29 -4.80
N MET A 292 13.49 -12.94 -4.50
CA MET A 292 12.32 -13.54 -5.14
C MET A 292 11.96 -12.93 -6.51
N VAL A 293 12.36 -11.68 -6.80
CA VAL A 293 11.99 -10.98 -8.04
C VAL A 293 13.20 -10.64 -8.92
N HIS A 294 14.32 -10.18 -8.36
CA HIS A 294 15.50 -9.86 -9.19
C HIS A 294 16.15 -11.15 -9.72
N LEU A 295 16.28 -12.20 -8.90
CA LEU A 295 17.00 -13.42 -9.30
C LEU A 295 16.33 -14.17 -10.48
N PRO A 296 15.00 -14.37 -10.53
CA PRO A 296 14.35 -15.00 -11.68
C PRO A 296 14.38 -14.17 -12.97
N LEU A 297 14.26 -12.84 -12.88
CA LEU A 297 14.22 -11.96 -14.05
C LEU A 297 15.62 -11.78 -14.67
N LEU A 298 16.64 -11.58 -13.83
CA LEU A 298 18.01 -11.33 -14.26
C LEU A 298 18.77 -12.63 -14.61
N GLN A 299 18.60 -13.71 -13.84
CA GLN A 299 19.44 -14.92 -13.92
C GLN A 299 18.63 -16.25 -13.97
N PRO A 300 17.65 -16.39 -14.89
CA PRO A 300 16.84 -17.62 -15.00
C PRO A 300 17.67 -18.88 -15.31
N GLU A 301 18.82 -18.74 -15.98
CA GLU A 301 19.73 -19.85 -16.30
C GLU A 301 20.18 -20.64 -15.06
N ILE A 302 20.28 -20.00 -13.91
CA ILE A 302 20.66 -20.65 -12.64
C ILE A 302 19.58 -21.67 -12.23
N PHE A 303 18.30 -21.28 -12.29
CA PHE A 303 17.18 -22.16 -11.98
C PHE A 303 17.12 -23.35 -12.94
N THR A 304 17.27 -23.09 -14.25
CA THR A 304 17.34 -24.14 -15.29
C THR A 304 18.49 -25.12 -15.03
N ARG A 305 19.67 -24.63 -14.65
CA ARG A 305 20.85 -25.46 -14.35
C ARG A 305 20.66 -26.37 -13.13
N PHE A 306 19.93 -25.92 -12.12
CA PHE A 306 19.58 -26.73 -10.95
C PHE A 306 18.29 -27.55 -11.13
N ALA A 307 17.64 -27.50 -12.30
CA ALA A 307 16.34 -28.09 -12.58
C ALA A 307 15.24 -27.66 -11.57
N MET A 308 15.40 -26.49 -10.96
CA MET A 308 14.41 -25.89 -10.05
C MET A 308 13.49 -24.97 -10.83
N ARG A 309 12.22 -24.87 -10.40
CA ARG A 309 11.31 -23.84 -10.91
C ARG A 309 11.64 -22.52 -10.20
N PRO A 310 11.67 -21.37 -10.89
CA PRO A 310 11.71 -20.08 -10.22
C PRO A 310 10.42 -19.86 -9.40
N PRO A 311 10.47 -19.08 -8.31
CA PRO A 311 9.27 -18.67 -7.59
C PRO A 311 8.37 -17.85 -8.52
N ARG A 312 7.06 -18.16 -8.53
CA ARG A 312 6.10 -17.55 -9.46
C ARG A 312 5.43 -16.30 -8.92
N GLY A 313 5.26 -16.22 -7.61
CA GLY A 313 4.65 -15.06 -7.01
C GLY A 313 4.91 -14.87 -5.52
N VAL A 314 4.79 -13.60 -5.12
CA VAL A 314 5.00 -13.12 -3.76
C VAL A 314 3.74 -12.39 -3.29
N LEU A 315 3.26 -12.71 -2.10
CA LEU A 315 2.11 -12.08 -1.46
C LEU A 315 2.57 -11.15 -0.33
N LEU A 316 2.45 -9.84 -0.54
CA LEU A 316 2.67 -8.82 0.48
C LEU A 316 1.41 -8.69 1.35
N TYR A 317 1.53 -8.82 2.67
CA TYR A 317 0.39 -8.63 3.58
C TYR A 317 0.72 -7.75 4.80
N GLY A 318 -0.28 -7.47 5.63
CA GLY A 318 -0.17 -6.71 6.90
C GLY A 318 -1.04 -5.44 6.90
N PRO A 319 -0.86 -4.52 7.87
CA PRO A 319 -1.70 -3.33 8.01
C PRO A 319 -1.67 -2.37 6.80
N PRO A 320 -2.75 -1.59 6.56
CA PRO A 320 -2.75 -0.52 5.57
C PRO A 320 -1.79 0.61 5.96
N GLY A 321 -1.38 1.42 4.98
CA GLY A 321 -0.45 2.55 5.20
C GLY A 321 1.02 2.17 5.43
N THR A 322 1.35 0.87 5.50
CA THR A 322 2.73 0.33 5.66
C THR A 322 3.61 0.45 4.41
N GLY A 323 3.13 1.12 3.35
CA GLY A 323 3.91 1.35 2.13
C GLY A 323 3.97 0.18 1.14
N LYS A 324 3.10 -0.83 1.24
CA LYS A 324 3.11 -2.01 0.32
C LYS A 324 3.15 -1.60 -1.16
N THR A 325 2.27 -0.70 -1.60
CA THR A 325 2.23 -0.18 -2.98
C THR A 325 3.46 0.67 -3.34
N MET A 326 4.10 1.33 -2.36
CA MET A 326 5.37 2.06 -2.56
C MET A 326 6.54 1.09 -2.75
N LEU A 327 6.58 0.01 -1.97
CA LEU A 327 7.54 -1.08 -2.13
C LEU A 327 7.42 -1.72 -3.51
N LEU A 328 6.19 -2.02 -3.99
CA LEU A 328 5.97 -2.49 -5.36
C LEU A 328 6.52 -1.50 -6.40
N ARG A 329 6.27 -0.20 -6.26
CA ARG A 329 6.81 0.83 -7.18
C ARG A 329 8.34 0.86 -7.23
N ALA A 330 9.02 0.72 -6.10
CA ALA A 330 10.50 0.66 -6.06
C ALA A 330 11.06 -0.60 -6.74
N VAL A 331 10.43 -1.76 -6.53
CA VAL A 331 10.79 -3.03 -7.21
C VAL A 331 10.65 -2.89 -8.72
N ALA A 332 9.56 -2.26 -9.17
CA ALA A 332 9.32 -1.94 -10.57
C ALA A 332 10.46 -1.11 -11.19
N ASN A 333 10.86 -0.03 -10.53
CA ASN A 333 11.87 0.88 -11.06
C ASN A 333 13.26 0.19 -11.16
N GLU A 334 13.72 -0.46 -10.09
CA GLU A 334 15.06 -1.05 -10.06
C GLU A 334 15.21 -2.28 -10.97
N THR A 335 14.14 -3.05 -11.22
CA THR A 335 14.17 -4.21 -12.13
C THR A 335 14.14 -3.85 -13.61
N LYS A 336 13.67 -2.65 -13.98
CA LYS A 336 13.50 -2.18 -15.38
C LYS A 336 12.67 -3.12 -16.27
N ALA A 337 11.80 -3.93 -15.67
CA ALA A 337 10.91 -4.86 -16.37
C ALA A 337 9.73 -4.14 -17.04
N HIS A 338 8.97 -4.84 -17.89
CA HIS A 338 7.62 -4.39 -18.24
C HIS A 338 6.69 -4.60 -17.04
N ILE A 339 6.00 -3.55 -16.56
CA ILE A 339 5.14 -3.67 -15.37
C ILE A 339 3.70 -3.37 -15.74
N ILE A 340 2.82 -4.33 -15.49
CA ILE A 340 1.37 -4.18 -15.63
C ILE A 340 0.77 -4.09 -14.23
N ARG A 341 0.06 -2.99 -13.93
CA ARG A 341 -0.60 -2.78 -12.64
C ARG A 341 -2.09 -3.07 -12.74
N ILE A 342 -2.51 -4.13 -12.06
CA ILE A 342 -3.89 -4.44 -11.74
C ILE A 342 -4.25 -3.80 -10.38
N SER A 343 -5.43 -3.21 -10.31
CA SER A 343 -6.12 -2.92 -9.05
C SER A 343 -7.36 -3.79 -9.00
N GLY A 344 -7.58 -4.54 -7.91
CA GLY A 344 -8.68 -5.51 -7.80
C GLY A 344 -10.05 -4.95 -8.22
N PRO A 345 -10.50 -3.81 -7.66
CA PRO A 345 -11.78 -3.17 -8.01
C PRO A 345 -11.90 -2.71 -9.48
N SER A 346 -10.79 -2.55 -10.21
CA SER A 346 -10.80 -2.10 -11.61
C SER A 346 -11.04 -3.23 -12.62
N ILE A 347 -10.94 -4.48 -12.19
CA ILE A 347 -11.24 -5.65 -13.03
C ILE A 347 -12.70 -6.11 -12.86
N THR A 348 -13.28 -5.96 -11.67
CA THR A 348 -14.68 -6.35 -11.38
C THR A 348 -15.67 -5.48 -12.13
N SER A 349 -16.12 -5.94 -13.30
CA SER A 349 -17.14 -5.27 -14.12
C SER A 349 -18.54 -5.85 -13.88
N LYS A 350 -19.58 -5.17 -14.37
CA LYS A 350 -20.98 -5.64 -14.30
C LYS A 350 -21.31 -6.70 -15.36
N TYR A 351 -20.40 -6.96 -16.31
CA TYR A 351 -20.65 -7.81 -17.47
C TYR A 351 -19.95 -9.17 -17.31
N LEU A 352 -20.72 -10.25 -17.49
CA LEU A 352 -20.25 -11.61 -17.29
C LEU A 352 -19.12 -11.96 -18.27
N GLY A 353 -17.97 -12.39 -17.73
CA GLY A 353 -16.83 -12.85 -18.52
C GLY A 353 -15.85 -11.76 -18.96
N GLU A 354 -16.24 -10.48 -18.99
CA GLU A 354 -15.33 -9.37 -19.34
C GLU A 354 -14.13 -9.30 -18.39
N SER A 355 -14.39 -9.47 -17.08
CA SER A 355 -13.36 -9.56 -16.03
C SER A 355 -12.39 -10.73 -16.24
N GLU A 356 -12.87 -11.82 -16.85
CA GLU A 356 -12.06 -13.02 -17.12
C GLU A 356 -11.22 -12.86 -18.39
N GLN A 357 -11.74 -12.16 -19.41
CA GLN A 357 -11.00 -11.89 -20.65
C GLN A 357 -9.88 -10.86 -20.40
N ARG A 358 -10.18 -9.74 -19.73
CA ARG A 358 -9.16 -8.72 -19.36
C ARG A 358 -7.96 -9.34 -18.61
N LEU A 359 -8.21 -10.34 -17.75
CA LEU A 359 -7.14 -11.07 -17.06
C LEU A 359 -6.29 -11.93 -18.00
N ARG A 360 -6.88 -12.54 -19.04
CA ARG A 360 -6.14 -13.29 -20.07
C ARG A 360 -5.29 -12.35 -20.89
N ASP A 361 -5.89 -11.26 -21.39
CA ASP A 361 -5.22 -10.25 -22.21
C ASP A 361 -3.97 -9.69 -21.50
N ILE A 362 -4.08 -9.37 -20.20
CA ILE A 362 -2.96 -8.88 -19.37
C ILE A 362 -1.86 -9.93 -19.19
N PHE A 363 -2.20 -11.22 -18.98
CA PHE A 363 -1.21 -12.28 -18.86
C PHE A 363 -0.54 -12.60 -20.21
N GLU A 364 -1.26 -12.47 -21.33
CA GLU A 364 -0.70 -12.61 -22.67
C GLU A 364 0.22 -11.42 -23.02
N GLU A 365 -0.15 -10.18 -22.69
CA GLU A 365 0.72 -9.00 -22.80
C GLU A 365 2.00 -9.17 -21.96
N ALA A 366 1.87 -9.62 -20.70
CA ALA A 366 3.01 -9.91 -19.83
C ALA A 366 3.93 -10.99 -20.42
N ASN A 367 3.36 -12.01 -21.06
CA ASN A 367 4.11 -13.09 -21.69
C ASN A 367 4.81 -12.66 -22.99
N GLN A 368 4.24 -11.70 -23.74
CA GLN A 368 4.86 -11.10 -24.92
C GLN A 368 6.01 -10.13 -24.54
N LYS A 369 5.77 -9.25 -23.56
CA LYS A 369 6.70 -8.17 -23.17
C LYS A 369 7.69 -8.57 -22.07
N GLN A 370 8.25 -9.79 -22.14
CA GLN A 370 9.21 -10.29 -21.14
C GLN A 370 10.58 -9.58 -21.22
N PRO A 371 11.29 -9.38 -20.09
CA PRO A 371 10.92 -9.72 -18.71
C PRO A 371 9.85 -8.78 -18.15
N SER A 372 8.88 -9.34 -17.42
CA SER A 372 7.71 -8.61 -16.95
C SER A 372 7.29 -8.94 -15.52
N ILE A 373 6.57 -8.01 -14.90
CA ILE A 373 6.04 -8.12 -13.54
C ILE A 373 4.56 -7.71 -13.55
N ILE A 374 3.70 -8.58 -13.03
CA ILE A 374 2.27 -8.29 -12.84
C ILE A 374 2.07 -7.89 -11.38
N PHE A 375 1.61 -6.67 -11.13
CA PHE A 375 1.23 -6.20 -9.79
C PHE A 375 -0.27 -6.31 -9.61
N ILE A 376 -0.72 -6.96 -8.53
CA ILE A 376 -2.13 -7.05 -8.15
C ILE A 376 -2.32 -6.36 -6.79
N ASP A 377 -2.72 -5.09 -6.81
CA ASP A 377 -3.10 -4.36 -5.60
C ASP A 377 -4.52 -4.74 -5.18
N GLU A 378 -4.77 -4.83 -3.87
CA GLU A 378 -6.04 -5.29 -3.27
C GLU A 378 -6.55 -6.64 -3.79
N VAL A 379 -5.68 -7.67 -3.80
CA VAL A 379 -6.03 -9.01 -4.31
C VAL A 379 -7.19 -9.68 -3.53
N ASP A 380 -7.49 -9.25 -2.31
CA ASP A 380 -8.68 -9.69 -1.56
C ASP A 380 -10.02 -9.18 -2.12
N ALA A 381 -10.02 -8.16 -2.99
CA ALA A 381 -11.21 -7.77 -3.76
C ALA A 381 -11.41 -8.64 -5.02
N LEU A 382 -10.33 -9.17 -5.60
CA LEU A 382 -10.37 -9.96 -6.83
C LEU A 382 -10.48 -11.48 -6.57
N ALA A 383 -9.99 -11.95 -5.42
CA ALA A 383 -10.01 -13.36 -5.05
C ALA A 383 -10.44 -13.64 -3.59
N PRO A 384 -11.65 -13.24 -3.19
CA PRO A 384 -12.20 -13.55 -1.87
C PRO A 384 -12.40 -15.06 -1.66
N LYS A 385 -12.44 -15.49 -0.39
CA LYS A 385 -12.82 -16.86 -0.03
C LYS A 385 -14.24 -17.15 -0.50
N ARG A 386 -14.40 -18.26 -1.24
CA ARG A 386 -15.67 -18.78 -1.76
C ARG A 386 -16.71 -18.91 -0.65
N GLN A 387 -17.70 -18.01 -0.64
CA GLN A 387 -18.89 -18.13 0.20
C GLN A 387 -20.02 -18.76 -0.62
N GLY A 388 -20.80 -19.64 0.00
CA GLY A 388 -21.84 -20.42 -0.69
C GLY A 388 -23.13 -19.63 -0.92
N GLY A 389 -23.11 -18.67 -1.86
CA GLY A 389 -24.28 -17.89 -2.28
C GLY A 389 -24.16 -17.42 -3.72
N GLU A 390 -25.29 -17.23 -4.39
CA GLU A 390 -25.40 -17.02 -5.84
C GLU A 390 -24.57 -15.83 -6.37
N SER A 391 -24.46 -14.75 -5.58
CA SER A 391 -23.63 -13.58 -5.94
C SER A 391 -22.12 -13.90 -6.06
N GLY A 392 -21.64 -14.95 -5.38
CA GLY A 392 -20.22 -15.33 -5.36
C GLY A 392 -19.76 -16.14 -6.59
N GLU A 393 -20.66 -16.57 -7.47
CA GLU A 393 -20.30 -17.41 -8.62
C GLU A 393 -19.53 -16.66 -9.72
N ALA A 394 -19.70 -15.34 -9.82
CA ALA A 394 -18.92 -14.50 -10.73
C ALA A 394 -17.48 -14.34 -10.22
N GLU A 395 -17.32 -13.95 -8.94
CA GLU A 395 -16.03 -13.83 -8.27
C GLU A 395 -15.28 -15.17 -8.29
N GLY A 396 -15.95 -16.28 -7.95
CA GLY A 396 -15.37 -17.62 -7.95
C GLY A 396 -14.82 -18.07 -9.31
N ARG A 397 -15.38 -17.59 -10.43
CA ARG A 397 -14.82 -17.82 -11.77
C ARG A 397 -13.62 -16.93 -12.08
N VAL A 398 -13.63 -15.66 -11.67
CA VAL A 398 -12.45 -14.79 -11.75
C VAL A 398 -11.27 -15.41 -10.98
N VAL A 399 -11.51 -15.95 -9.77
CA VAL A 399 -10.51 -16.73 -9.02
C VAL A 399 -10.04 -17.95 -9.82
N ALA A 400 -10.95 -18.76 -10.36
CA ALA A 400 -10.60 -19.96 -11.12
C ALA A 400 -9.77 -19.65 -12.39
N THR A 401 -10.10 -18.57 -13.11
CA THR A 401 -9.33 -18.09 -14.26
C THR A 401 -7.94 -17.59 -13.83
N LEU A 402 -7.80 -16.80 -12.76
CA LEU A 402 -6.49 -16.40 -12.23
C LEU A 402 -5.63 -17.60 -11.80
N LEU A 403 -6.21 -18.57 -11.08
CA LEU A 403 -5.50 -19.81 -10.71
C LEU A 403 -5.00 -20.57 -11.93
N THR A 404 -5.83 -20.67 -12.98
CA THR A 404 -5.48 -21.36 -14.23
C THR A 404 -4.37 -20.63 -14.98
N LEU A 405 -4.37 -19.29 -14.99
CA LEU A 405 -3.31 -18.48 -15.58
C LEU A 405 -1.98 -18.64 -14.81
N MET A 406 -2.00 -18.58 -13.48
CA MET A 406 -0.78 -18.75 -12.65
C MET A 406 -0.16 -20.14 -12.77
N ASP A 407 -0.98 -21.20 -12.84
CA ASP A 407 -0.52 -22.57 -13.10
C ASP A 407 0.01 -22.70 -14.53
N GLY A 408 -0.70 -22.11 -15.50
CA GLY A 408 -0.45 -22.18 -16.93
C GLY A 408 0.75 -21.39 -17.45
N MET A 409 1.32 -20.46 -16.67
CA MET A 409 2.58 -19.79 -17.03
C MET A 409 3.67 -20.83 -17.36
N GLU A 410 4.54 -20.55 -18.34
CA GLU A 410 5.64 -21.46 -18.65
C GLU A 410 6.71 -21.49 -17.55
N THR A 411 7.39 -22.62 -17.35
CA THR A 411 8.56 -22.68 -16.44
C THR A 411 9.80 -21.95 -16.96
N SER A 412 9.77 -21.52 -18.23
CA SER A 412 10.83 -20.75 -18.89
C SER A 412 10.58 -19.24 -18.88
N GLY A 413 9.36 -18.80 -18.51
CA GLY A 413 8.92 -17.41 -18.61
C GLY A 413 9.54 -16.53 -17.52
N ARG A 414 10.03 -15.35 -17.92
CA ARG A 414 10.49 -14.27 -17.03
C ARG A 414 9.32 -13.37 -16.62
N VAL A 415 8.29 -13.99 -16.04
CA VAL A 415 7.07 -13.32 -15.55
C VAL A 415 6.93 -13.60 -14.06
N VAL A 416 6.78 -12.57 -13.23
CA VAL A 416 6.57 -12.72 -11.78
C VAL A 416 5.31 -11.97 -11.35
N VAL A 417 4.46 -12.61 -10.54
CA VAL A 417 3.21 -12.02 -10.04
C VAL A 417 3.39 -11.58 -8.58
N VAL A 418 3.33 -10.28 -8.30
CA VAL A 418 3.40 -9.76 -6.93
C VAL A 418 2.05 -9.17 -6.53
N ALA A 419 1.45 -9.70 -5.48
CA ALA A 419 0.14 -9.27 -5.00
C ALA A 419 0.24 -8.58 -3.63
N ALA A 420 -0.66 -7.63 -3.36
CA ALA A 420 -0.79 -6.98 -2.06
C ALA A 420 -2.20 -7.15 -1.48
N THR A 421 -2.28 -7.42 -0.18
CA THR A 421 -3.55 -7.50 0.56
C THR A 421 -3.42 -6.88 1.95
N ASN A 422 -4.49 -6.26 2.44
CA ASN A 422 -4.59 -5.87 3.85
C ASN A 422 -5.18 -7.00 4.71
N ARG A 423 -5.72 -8.07 4.10
CA ARG A 423 -6.52 -9.13 4.74
C ARG A 423 -6.12 -10.53 4.23
N PRO A 424 -4.98 -11.10 4.67
CA PRO A 424 -4.53 -12.45 4.25
C PRO A 424 -5.49 -13.61 4.65
N ASN A 425 -6.49 -13.33 5.50
CA ASN A 425 -7.56 -14.26 5.86
C ASN A 425 -8.84 -14.11 5.00
N ALA A 426 -8.89 -13.14 4.09
CA ALA A 426 -9.99 -12.92 3.14
C ALA A 426 -9.77 -13.59 1.78
N ILE A 427 -8.51 -13.87 1.39
CA ILE A 427 -8.18 -14.51 0.11
C ILE A 427 -8.45 -16.03 0.08
N ASP A 428 -8.73 -16.57 -1.12
CA ASP A 428 -8.85 -18.02 -1.37
C ASP A 428 -7.56 -18.77 -0.99
N GLU A 429 -7.69 -19.83 -0.19
CA GLU A 429 -6.58 -20.67 0.30
C GLU A 429 -5.86 -21.44 -0.80
N ALA A 430 -6.44 -21.55 -2.00
CA ALA A 430 -5.81 -22.14 -3.17
C ALA A 430 -4.75 -21.23 -3.82
N LEU A 431 -4.82 -19.91 -3.63
CA LEU A 431 -3.77 -18.97 -4.06
C LEU A 431 -2.52 -19.07 -3.17
N ARG A 432 -2.73 -19.32 -1.87
CA ARG A 432 -1.68 -19.45 -0.82
C ARG A 432 -0.90 -20.78 -0.86
N ARG A 433 -1.01 -21.56 -1.94
CA ARG A 433 -0.36 -22.87 -2.09
C ARG A 433 0.95 -22.74 -2.89
N PRO A 434 2.02 -23.48 -2.52
CA PRO A 434 3.23 -23.55 -3.32
C PRO A 434 2.94 -23.93 -4.78
N GLY A 435 3.62 -23.26 -5.71
CA GLY A 435 3.33 -23.22 -7.14
C GLY A 435 2.65 -21.93 -7.61
N ARG A 436 2.12 -21.10 -6.69
CA ARG A 436 1.36 -19.86 -7.00
C ARG A 436 1.96 -18.67 -6.24
N PHE A 437 1.44 -18.33 -5.06
CA PHE A 437 2.16 -17.45 -4.14
C PHE A 437 3.07 -18.32 -3.26
N ASP A 438 4.29 -18.57 -3.76
CA ASP A 438 5.31 -19.39 -3.09
C ASP A 438 5.82 -18.77 -1.79
N LYS A 439 5.76 -17.43 -1.69
CA LYS A 439 6.24 -16.67 -0.54
C LYS A 439 5.24 -15.63 -0.08
N GLU A 440 4.83 -15.74 1.17
CA GLU A 440 4.13 -14.68 1.89
C GLU A 440 5.16 -13.80 2.62
N LEU A 441 4.98 -12.48 2.60
CA LEU A 441 5.88 -11.51 3.19
C LEU A 441 5.11 -10.48 4.02
N GLU A 442 5.39 -10.44 5.31
CA GLU A 442 4.74 -9.51 6.23
C GLU A 442 5.40 -8.13 6.21
N VAL A 443 4.62 -7.14 5.78
CA VAL A 443 4.95 -5.72 5.91
C VAL A 443 4.15 -5.18 7.10
N GLY A 444 4.71 -5.36 8.29
CA GLY A 444 4.12 -5.02 9.59
C GLY A 444 4.29 -3.55 9.98
N ILE A 445 4.05 -3.24 11.26
CA ILE A 445 4.25 -1.90 11.84
C ILE A 445 5.77 -1.67 12.03
N PRO A 446 6.33 -0.50 11.67
CA PRO A 446 7.76 -0.23 11.80
C PRO A 446 8.23 -0.12 13.27
N ASP A 447 9.35 -0.79 13.57
CA ASP A 447 10.15 -0.63 14.81
C ASP A 447 10.64 0.81 15.02
N ALA A 448 11.15 1.14 16.21
CA ALA A 448 11.65 2.49 16.52
C ALA A 448 12.72 2.98 15.52
N ASN A 449 13.70 2.12 15.19
CA ASN A 449 14.75 2.42 14.22
C ASN A 449 14.16 2.59 12.79
N ALA A 450 13.19 1.73 12.42
CA ALA A 450 12.50 1.84 11.14
C ALA A 450 11.68 3.15 11.03
N ARG A 451 11.06 3.61 12.12
CA ARG A 451 10.38 4.92 12.18
C ARG A 451 11.35 6.08 12.08
N LEU A 452 12.53 5.98 12.68
CA LEU A 452 13.62 6.96 12.54
C LEU A 452 14.05 7.06 11.07
N GLU A 453 14.35 5.93 10.40
CA GLU A 453 14.71 5.90 8.97
C GLU A 453 13.62 6.53 8.08
N ILE A 454 12.34 6.20 8.32
CA ILE A 454 11.20 6.79 7.60
C ILE A 454 11.10 8.31 7.85
N LEU A 455 11.20 8.75 9.11
CA LEU A 455 11.14 10.17 9.47
C LEU A 455 12.31 10.95 8.87
N HIS A 456 13.54 10.41 8.92
CA HIS A 456 14.71 11.04 8.33
C HIS A 456 14.54 11.23 6.82
N LEU A 457 14.05 10.23 6.09
CA LEU A 457 13.75 10.36 4.66
C LEU A 457 12.67 11.41 4.40
N GLN A 458 11.54 11.38 5.13
CA GLN A 458 10.46 12.35 4.95
C GLN A 458 10.89 13.80 5.29
N ILE A 459 11.72 13.99 6.32
CA ILE A 459 12.21 15.31 6.75
C ILE A 459 13.34 15.81 5.84
N SER A 460 14.17 14.94 5.26
CA SER A 460 15.22 15.33 4.31
C SER A 460 14.69 15.98 3.03
N GLY A 461 13.43 15.70 2.65
CA GLY A 461 12.73 16.35 1.53
C GLY A 461 12.07 17.68 1.87
N MET A 462 12.26 18.24 3.08
CA MET A 462 11.59 19.45 3.55
C MET A 462 12.56 20.43 4.25
N PRO A 463 12.36 21.76 4.15
CA PRO A 463 13.15 22.74 4.88
C PRO A 463 12.85 22.68 6.39
N HIS A 464 13.84 22.27 7.19
CA HIS A 464 13.71 22.09 8.64
C HIS A 464 14.79 22.84 9.44
N GLU A 465 14.57 22.94 10.75
CA GLU A 465 15.47 23.49 11.78
C GLU A 465 15.79 22.43 12.87
N LEU A 466 15.39 21.18 12.65
CA LEU A 466 15.41 20.06 13.60
C LEU A 466 16.80 19.42 13.74
N GLN A 467 17.13 18.91 14.92
CA GLN A 467 18.33 18.10 15.15
C GLN A 467 18.02 16.58 15.08
N ILE A 468 19.05 15.75 14.94
CA ILE A 468 18.89 14.28 14.85
C ILE A 468 18.22 13.74 16.12
N ASP A 469 18.64 14.23 17.29
CA ASP A 469 18.04 13.97 18.60
C ASP A 469 16.52 14.26 18.64
N ASP A 470 16.02 15.25 17.89
CA ASP A 470 14.58 15.52 17.80
C ASP A 470 13.83 14.43 17.03
N ILE A 471 14.45 13.91 15.98
CA ILE A 471 13.91 12.82 15.16
C ILE A 471 13.94 11.50 15.94
N GLU A 472 14.97 11.26 16.75
CA GLU A 472 15.02 10.11 17.68
C GLU A 472 13.95 10.21 18.78
N ASN A 473 13.79 11.38 19.40
CA ASN A 473 12.73 11.62 20.38
C ASN A 473 11.32 11.53 19.77
N LEU A 474 11.16 11.89 18.49
CA LEU A 474 9.91 11.70 17.75
C LEU A 474 9.67 10.21 17.45
N ALA A 475 10.69 9.48 16.99
CA ALA A 475 10.60 8.06 16.68
C ALA A 475 10.26 7.20 17.92
N SER A 476 10.78 7.54 19.10
CA SER A 476 10.44 6.85 20.35
C SER A 476 9.00 7.10 20.80
N ARG A 477 8.51 8.36 20.71
CA ARG A 477 7.13 8.76 21.08
C ARG A 477 6.07 8.26 20.10
N THR A 478 6.39 8.07 18.83
CA THR A 478 5.46 7.63 17.76
C THR A 478 5.26 6.10 17.72
N HIS A 479 5.14 5.44 18.87
CA HIS A 479 4.80 4.01 18.90
C HIS A 479 3.48 3.73 18.14
N GLY A 480 3.43 2.63 17.38
CA GLY A 480 2.26 2.25 16.58
C GLY A 480 1.94 3.11 15.34
N TYR A 481 2.70 4.19 15.08
CA TYR A 481 2.56 4.96 13.84
C TYR A 481 3.07 4.15 12.65
N VAL A 482 2.31 4.20 11.57
CA VAL A 482 2.66 3.57 10.29
C VAL A 482 3.34 4.60 9.37
N GLY A 483 4.05 4.19 8.32
CA GLY A 483 4.71 5.10 7.37
C GLY A 483 3.79 6.19 6.81
N ALA A 484 2.54 5.85 6.48
CA ALA A 484 1.52 6.84 6.09
C ALA A 484 1.14 7.84 7.20
N ASP A 485 1.16 7.43 8.47
CA ASP A 485 0.91 8.33 9.61
C ASP A 485 2.09 9.27 9.85
N LEU A 486 3.32 8.78 9.71
CA LEU A 486 4.54 9.58 9.81
C LEU A 486 4.61 10.62 8.68
N ALA A 487 4.23 10.23 7.45
CA ALA A 487 4.10 11.16 6.32
C ALA A 487 2.91 12.13 6.45
N ALA A 488 1.88 11.79 7.25
CA ALA A 488 0.82 12.73 7.61
C ALA A 488 1.26 13.71 8.70
N LEU A 489 2.06 13.24 9.66
CA LEU A 489 2.63 14.02 10.75
C LEU A 489 3.61 15.09 10.25
N THR A 490 4.54 14.74 9.34
CA THR A 490 5.43 15.71 8.70
C THR A 490 4.66 16.70 7.83
N ARG A 491 3.63 16.25 7.10
CA ARG A 491 2.77 17.13 6.27
C ARG A 491 1.96 18.13 7.09
N ASP A 492 1.41 17.72 8.24
CA ASP A 492 0.68 18.64 9.12
C ASP A 492 1.63 19.64 9.81
N ALA A 493 2.83 19.20 10.23
CA ALA A 493 3.88 20.11 10.71
C ALA A 493 4.33 21.11 9.63
N ALA A 494 4.49 20.67 8.38
CA ALA A 494 4.77 21.56 7.24
C ALA A 494 3.62 22.56 7.00
N MET A 495 2.35 22.12 7.03
CA MET A 495 1.20 23.02 6.92
C MET A 495 1.12 24.04 8.07
N ARG A 496 1.56 23.68 9.29
CA ARG A 496 1.67 24.62 10.43
C ARG A 496 2.79 25.63 10.20
N ALA A 497 3.97 25.20 9.76
CA ALA A 497 5.09 26.08 9.43
C ALA A 497 4.73 27.07 8.30
N ILE A 498 4.00 26.63 7.26
CA ILE A 498 3.51 27.48 6.17
C ILE A 498 2.47 28.49 6.68
N LYS A 499 1.47 28.06 7.48
CA LYS A 499 0.47 28.96 8.07
C LYS A 499 1.11 30.01 8.96
N ARG A 500 2.09 29.61 9.77
CA ARG A 500 2.89 30.50 10.62
C ARG A 500 3.66 31.52 9.75
N GLY A 501 4.43 31.05 8.76
CA GLY A 501 5.18 31.91 7.85
C GLY A 501 4.31 32.94 7.11
N LEU A 502 3.14 32.52 6.62
CA LEU A 502 2.16 33.41 5.99
C LEU A 502 1.60 34.46 6.97
N SER A 503 1.32 34.08 8.23
CA SER A 503 0.84 35.01 9.26
C SER A 503 1.91 35.96 9.80
N GLU A 504 3.18 35.55 9.76
CA GLU A 504 4.35 36.32 10.21
C GLU A 504 4.96 37.18 9.08
N GLY A 505 4.46 37.06 7.84
CA GLY A 505 4.98 37.79 6.67
C GLY A 505 6.36 37.33 6.20
N ILE A 506 6.75 36.09 6.52
CA ILE A 506 8.07 35.52 6.24
C ILE A 506 8.15 35.08 4.77
N GLY A 507 9.24 35.45 4.09
CA GLY A 507 9.51 35.03 2.71
C GLY A 507 9.70 33.51 2.59
N GLN A 508 9.31 32.94 1.45
CA GLN A 508 9.23 31.48 1.24
C GLN A 508 10.54 30.74 1.61
N ASP A 509 11.71 31.26 1.21
CA ASP A 509 13.04 30.70 1.50
C ASP A 509 13.37 30.55 3.01
N GLN A 510 12.67 31.29 3.87
CA GLN A 510 12.88 31.29 5.32
C GLN A 510 11.85 30.42 6.07
N MET A 511 10.86 29.85 5.39
CA MET A 511 9.89 28.96 6.03
C MET A 511 10.53 27.61 6.36
N ARG A 512 10.67 27.32 7.66
CA ARG A 512 11.26 26.08 8.19
C ARG A 512 10.38 25.43 9.26
N ILE A 513 10.34 24.10 9.23
CA ILE A 513 9.66 23.26 10.23
C ILE A 513 10.48 23.27 11.53
N ARG A 514 9.83 23.59 12.65
CA ARG A 514 10.39 23.57 14.01
C ARG A 514 9.86 22.40 14.85
N ARG A 515 10.49 22.16 16.00
CA ARG A 515 10.06 21.15 16.98
C ARG A 515 8.59 21.38 17.39
N ASP A 516 8.23 22.62 17.65
CA ASP A 516 6.90 23.04 18.11
C ASP A 516 5.80 22.74 17.08
N ASP A 517 6.12 22.84 15.77
CA ASP A 517 5.21 22.50 14.68
C ASP A 517 4.91 20.97 14.67
N LEU A 518 5.92 20.14 14.95
CA LEU A 518 5.79 18.67 15.11
C LEU A 518 5.06 18.26 16.40
N GLU A 519 5.38 18.88 17.54
CA GLU A 519 4.66 18.61 18.79
C GLU A 519 3.18 18.98 18.67
N SER A 520 2.88 20.08 17.99
CA SER A 520 1.51 20.47 17.65
C SER A 520 0.84 19.44 16.73
N ALA A 521 1.55 18.90 15.74
CA ALA A 521 1.02 17.88 14.83
C ALA A 521 0.72 16.54 15.55
N LEU A 522 1.56 16.12 16.52
CA LEU A 522 1.35 14.91 17.34
C LEU A 522 0.02 14.92 18.13
N THR A 523 -0.54 16.10 18.43
CA THR A 523 -1.85 16.20 19.11
C THR A 523 -3.02 15.90 18.18
N THR A 524 -2.81 16.04 16.86
CA THR A 524 -3.85 16.07 15.84
C THR A 524 -3.84 14.80 14.98
N VAL A 525 -2.66 14.32 14.59
CA VAL A 525 -2.49 13.06 13.86
C VAL A 525 -2.59 11.88 14.83
N ARG A 526 -3.58 11.00 14.63
CA ARG A 526 -3.74 9.74 15.37
C ARG A 526 -3.33 8.55 14.52
N ALA A 527 -2.39 7.74 15.01
CA ALA A 527 -1.87 6.53 14.35
C ALA A 527 -2.98 5.60 13.83
N SER A 528 -2.83 5.15 12.58
CA SER A 528 -3.87 4.40 11.87
C SER A 528 -3.87 2.91 12.21
N ALA A 529 -2.71 2.28 12.43
CA ALA A 529 -2.67 0.90 12.94
C ALA A 529 -3.23 0.79 14.36
N MET A 530 -3.03 1.82 15.19
CA MET A 530 -3.67 1.91 16.51
C MET A 530 -5.19 2.13 16.41
N ARG A 531 -5.74 2.63 15.28
CA ARG A 531 -7.17 2.94 15.15
C ARG A 531 -8.08 1.71 15.16
N GLU A 532 -7.55 0.51 14.91
CA GLU A 532 -8.27 -0.77 15.08
C GLU A 532 -7.98 -1.49 16.42
N ILE A 533 -7.01 -0.99 17.20
CA ILE A 533 -6.37 -1.73 18.31
C ILE A 533 -6.47 -0.99 19.65
N PHE A 534 -6.38 0.34 19.65
CA PHE A 534 -6.49 1.17 20.86
C PHE A 534 -7.96 1.46 21.19
N LEU A 535 -8.40 0.91 22.30
CA LEU A 535 -9.69 1.17 22.91
C LEU A 535 -9.47 2.17 24.03
N GLU A 536 -9.90 3.42 23.82
CA GLU A 536 -9.69 4.52 24.78
C GLU A 536 -10.17 4.10 26.18
N PRO A 537 -9.34 4.22 27.23
CA PRO A 537 -9.74 3.82 28.58
C PRO A 537 -10.94 4.65 29.04
N PRO A 538 -11.91 4.02 29.74
CA PRO A 538 -13.16 4.66 30.13
C PRO A 538 -12.91 5.84 31.08
N LYS A 539 -13.72 6.90 31.01
CA LYS A 539 -13.52 8.13 31.81
C LYS A 539 -13.93 8.01 33.30
N VAL A 540 -13.98 6.79 33.85
CA VAL A 540 -14.42 6.49 35.22
C VAL A 540 -13.20 6.28 36.12
N ARG A 541 -13.17 6.85 37.31
CA ARG A 541 -12.13 6.67 38.33
C ARG A 541 -12.70 6.03 39.60
N TRP A 542 -11.84 5.54 40.49
CA TRP A 542 -12.29 5.00 41.79
C TRP A 542 -12.95 6.03 42.71
N SER A 543 -12.70 7.33 42.50
CA SER A 543 -13.44 8.44 43.11
C SER A 543 -14.94 8.39 42.84
N ASP A 544 -15.33 7.76 41.74
CA ASP A 544 -16.71 7.74 41.24
C ASP A 544 -17.48 6.51 41.77
N ILE A 545 -16.82 5.67 42.57
CA ILE A 545 -17.34 4.40 43.12
C ILE A 545 -17.24 4.44 44.65
N GLY A 546 -18.37 4.71 45.31
CA GLY A 546 -18.48 4.66 46.77
C GLY A 546 -18.38 3.23 47.32
N GLY A 547 -17.70 3.07 48.46
CA GLY A 547 -17.56 1.82 49.18
C GLY A 547 -16.70 0.75 48.50
N GLN A 548 -16.99 -0.53 48.82
CA GLN A 548 -16.39 -1.73 48.23
C GLN A 548 -14.86 -1.83 48.32
N GLU A 549 -14.23 -1.30 49.37
CA GLU A 549 -12.76 -1.24 49.50
C GLU A 549 -12.07 -2.61 49.42
N TYR A 550 -12.69 -3.66 49.96
CA TYR A 550 -12.22 -5.04 49.81
C TYR A 550 -12.11 -5.48 48.33
N VAL A 551 -13.09 -5.12 47.49
CA VAL A 551 -13.10 -5.44 46.05
C VAL A 551 -12.05 -4.61 45.32
N LYS A 552 -11.94 -3.31 45.64
CA LYS A 552 -10.91 -2.41 45.10
C LYS A 552 -9.50 -2.95 45.36
N GLN A 553 -9.20 -3.28 46.62
CA GLN A 553 -7.92 -3.85 47.01
C GLN A 553 -7.63 -5.15 46.26
N LYS A 554 -8.58 -6.10 46.23
CA LYS A 554 -8.39 -7.40 45.56
C LYS A 554 -8.20 -7.29 44.04
N LEU A 555 -8.71 -6.24 43.40
CA LEU A 555 -8.46 -5.97 41.98
C LEU A 555 -7.09 -5.31 41.73
N ARG A 556 -6.65 -4.38 42.60
CA ARG A 556 -5.27 -3.86 42.55
C ARG A 556 -4.23 -4.96 42.76
N GLU A 557 -4.45 -5.84 43.75
CA GLU A 557 -3.62 -7.04 43.99
C GLU A 557 -3.54 -7.97 42.77
N ALA A 558 -4.64 -8.11 42.01
CA ALA A 558 -4.72 -9.04 40.89
C ALA A 558 -4.18 -8.48 39.56
N VAL A 559 -4.26 -7.16 39.33
CA VAL A 559 -4.01 -6.56 38.00
C VAL A 559 -2.96 -5.46 38.02
N GLU A 560 -2.91 -4.62 39.07
CA GLU A 560 -1.93 -3.54 39.17
C GLU A 560 -0.55 -4.09 39.58
N TRP A 561 -0.49 -4.90 40.63
CA TRP A 561 0.77 -5.42 41.19
C TRP A 561 1.62 -6.26 40.22
N PRO A 562 1.07 -7.13 39.35
CA PRO A 562 1.87 -7.84 38.35
C PRO A 562 2.59 -6.92 37.36
N LEU A 563 2.00 -5.75 37.08
CA LEU A 563 2.49 -4.80 36.09
C LEU A 563 3.45 -3.77 36.69
N THR A 564 3.18 -3.30 37.91
CA THR A 564 4.06 -2.35 38.62
C THR A 564 5.27 -3.03 39.27
N HIS A 565 5.17 -4.30 39.66
CA HIS A 565 6.22 -5.03 40.41
C HIS A 565 6.59 -6.42 39.84
N PRO A 566 6.79 -6.58 38.52
CA PRO A 566 7.01 -7.90 37.89
C PRO A 566 8.24 -8.64 38.42
N ASP A 567 9.30 -7.93 38.81
CA ASP A 567 10.52 -8.56 39.35
C ASP A 567 10.33 -9.11 40.77
N THR A 568 9.35 -8.59 41.53
CA THR A 568 8.96 -9.19 42.81
C THR A 568 8.19 -10.50 42.58
N PHE A 569 7.32 -10.59 41.56
CA PHE A 569 6.68 -11.86 41.18
C PHE A 569 7.72 -12.91 40.76
N LYS A 570 8.68 -12.55 39.88
CA LYS A 570 9.79 -13.43 39.48
C LYS A 570 10.60 -13.92 40.68
N ARG A 571 10.99 -13.00 41.59
CA ARG A 571 11.79 -13.30 42.79
C ARG A 571 11.06 -14.19 43.80
N LEU A 572 9.74 -14.07 43.91
CA LEU A 572 8.92 -14.90 44.80
C LEU A 572 8.48 -16.23 44.15
N GLY A 573 8.73 -16.42 42.84
CA GLY A 573 8.28 -17.60 42.09
C GLY A 573 6.76 -17.68 41.90
N VAL A 574 6.04 -16.56 42.06
CA VAL A 574 4.58 -16.51 42.00
C VAL A 574 4.13 -16.17 40.59
N THR A 575 3.19 -16.96 40.05
CA THR A 575 2.49 -16.64 38.80
C THR A 575 1.41 -15.60 39.04
N ALA A 576 1.32 -14.58 38.19
CA ALA A 576 0.19 -13.67 38.18
C ALA A 576 -1.12 -14.42 37.81
N PRO A 577 -2.28 -14.05 38.39
CA PRO A 577 -3.56 -14.66 38.02
C PRO A 577 -3.92 -14.27 36.58
N LYS A 578 -4.39 -15.23 35.77
CA LYS A 578 -4.79 -14.97 34.38
C LYS A 578 -6.17 -14.30 34.28
N GLY A 579 -7.08 -14.68 35.18
CA GLY A 579 -8.48 -14.29 35.09
C GLY A 579 -9.13 -14.00 36.45
N VAL A 580 -10.05 -13.04 36.43
CA VAL A 580 -10.84 -12.60 37.59
C VAL A 580 -12.34 -12.66 37.22
N LEU A 581 -13.18 -13.20 38.11
CA LEU A 581 -14.63 -13.28 37.94
C LEU A 581 -15.33 -12.45 39.03
N LEU A 582 -15.99 -11.36 38.62
CA LEU A 582 -16.86 -10.55 39.48
C LEU A 582 -18.28 -11.11 39.46
N TYR A 583 -18.79 -11.53 40.61
CA TYR A 583 -20.17 -12.04 40.73
C TYR A 583 -20.92 -11.37 41.90
N GLY A 584 -22.25 -11.33 41.81
CA GLY A 584 -23.11 -10.71 42.83
C GLY A 584 -24.41 -10.19 42.22
N PRO A 585 -25.29 -9.58 43.03
CA PRO A 585 -26.57 -9.06 42.55
C PRO A 585 -26.43 -7.97 41.46
N PRO A 586 -27.46 -7.76 40.63
CA PRO A 586 -27.50 -6.69 39.64
C PRO A 586 -27.48 -5.30 40.30
N GLY A 587 -27.08 -4.27 39.54
CA GLY A 587 -27.00 -2.89 40.02
C GLY A 587 -25.87 -2.58 41.01
N CYS A 588 -25.09 -3.57 41.43
CA CYS A 588 -23.99 -3.42 42.38
C CYS A 588 -22.63 -3.28 41.66
N SER A 589 -22.47 -2.16 40.94
CA SER A 589 -21.20 -1.58 40.40
C SER A 589 -20.23 -2.44 39.56
N LYS A 590 -20.40 -3.76 39.36
CA LYS A 590 -19.45 -4.65 38.67
C LYS A 590 -18.82 -4.05 37.38
N THR A 591 -19.65 -3.60 36.44
CA THR A 591 -19.24 -2.95 35.17
C THR A 591 -18.53 -1.60 35.35
N LEU A 592 -18.82 -0.85 36.42
CA LEU A 592 -18.14 0.41 36.75
C LEU A 592 -16.77 0.13 37.40
N THR A 593 -16.72 -0.83 38.31
CA THR A 593 -15.51 -1.32 38.98
C THR A 593 -14.47 -1.83 37.96
N ALA A 594 -14.93 -2.61 36.96
CA ALA A 594 -14.10 -3.04 35.83
C ALA A 594 -13.53 -1.87 35.01
N LYS A 595 -14.33 -0.82 34.79
CA LYS A 595 -13.92 0.38 34.06
C LYS A 595 -12.91 1.20 34.86
N ALA A 596 -13.18 1.49 36.13
CA ALA A 596 -12.30 2.28 37.00
C ALA A 596 -10.90 1.66 37.16
N LEU A 597 -10.83 0.33 37.25
CA LEU A 597 -9.57 -0.40 37.29
C LEU A 597 -8.69 -0.13 36.05
N ALA A 598 -9.27 -0.19 34.85
CA ALA A 598 -8.53 0.05 33.62
C ALA A 598 -8.03 1.50 33.52
N THR A 599 -8.80 2.47 34.01
CA THR A 599 -8.43 3.89 34.02
C THR A 599 -7.30 4.20 35.00
N GLU A 600 -7.29 3.59 36.20
CA GLU A 600 -6.21 3.80 37.16
C GLU A 600 -4.93 3.07 36.75
N ALA A 601 -5.04 1.84 36.25
CA ALA A 601 -3.89 1.07 35.76
C ALA A 601 -3.37 1.56 34.39
N GLY A 602 -4.10 2.44 33.70
CA GLY A 602 -3.69 3.00 32.40
C GLY A 602 -3.72 2.00 31.24
N LEU A 603 -4.61 1.00 31.30
CA LEU A 603 -4.60 -0.16 30.40
C LEU A 603 -5.66 -0.08 29.29
N ASN A 604 -5.34 -0.68 28.14
CA ASN A 604 -6.27 -0.83 27.02
C ASN A 604 -7.48 -1.70 27.45
N PHE A 605 -8.69 -1.15 27.35
CA PHE A 605 -9.91 -1.77 27.92
C PHE A 605 -10.86 -2.29 26.84
N MET A 606 -10.96 -3.61 26.72
CA MET A 606 -11.83 -4.26 25.73
C MET A 606 -13.07 -4.88 26.37
N ALA A 607 -14.13 -4.09 26.47
CA ALA A 607 -15.45 -4.58 26.84
C ALA A 607 -16.12 -5.36 25.69
N VAL A 608 -16.59 -6.56 25.99
CA VAL A 608 -17.44 -7.39 25.13
C VAL A 608 -18.64 -7.83 25.97
N LYS A 609 -19.88 -7.54 25.54
CA LYS A 609 -21.07 -8.02 26.24
C LYS A 609 -21.49 -9.38 25.71
N GLY A 610 -21.99 -10.26 26.57
CA GLY A 610 -22.49 -11.59 26.22
C GLY A 610 -23.38 -11.62 24.97
N PRO A 611 -24.46 -10.81 24.89
CA PRO A 611 -25.35 -10.78 23.72
C PRO A 611 -24.71 -10.28 22.41
N GLU A 612 -23.59 -9.54 22.46
CA GLU A 612 -22.96 -8.97 21.26
C GLU A 612 -22.22 -10.02 20.42
N ILE A 613 -21.85 -11.16 21.02
CA ILE A 613 -21.15 -12.27 20.34
C ILE A 613 -22.11 -13.10 19.45
N PHE A 614 -23.40 -13.15 19.77
CA PHE A 614 -24.39 -14.01 19.09
C PHE A 614 -25.04 -13.39 17.84
N ASN A 615 -25.05 -12.06 17.71
CA ASN A 615 -25.93 -11.33 16.78
C ASN A 615 -25.42 -11.21 15.32
N LYS A 616 -24.54 -12.10 14.84
CA LYS A 616 -23.94 -12.02 13.49
C LYS A 616 -23.75 -13.39 12.79
N TYR A 617 -24.85 -14.03 12.43
CA TYR A 617 -24.87 -15.30 11.68
C TYR A 617 -24.20 -16.51 12.35
N VAL A 618 -24.58 -17.71 11.91
CA VAL A 618 -24.11 -18.98 12.48
C VAL A 618 -22.67 -19.25 12.05
N GLY A 619 -21.72 -18.94 12.94
CA GLY A 619 -20.30 -19.28 12.78
C GLY A 619 -19.33 -18.11 12.99
N GLU A 620 -19.77 -16.85 12.87
CA GLU A 620 -18.87 -15.72 13.13
C GLU A 620 -18.52 -15.58 14.62
N SER A 621 -19.41 -16.00 15.52
CA SER A 621 -19.25 -15.87 16.99
C SER A 621 -17.93 -16.45 17.53
N GLU A 622 -17.50 -17.62 17.03
CA GLU A 622 -16.20 -18.19 17.39
C GLU A 622 -15.04 -17.35 16.84
N ARG A 623 -15.12 -16.95 15.55
CA ARG A 623 -14.10 -16.11 14.91
C ARG A 623 -13.99 -14.74 15.60
N ALA A 624 -15.10 -14.18 16.07
CA ALA A 624 -15.14 -12.93 16.82
C ALA A 624 -14.38 -13.05 18.16
N ILE A 625 -14.56 -14.15 18.90
CA ILE A 625 -13.78 -14.41 20.12
C ILE A 625 -12.27 -14.50 19.80
N ARG A 626 -11.87 -15.31 18.82
CA ARG A 626 -10.44 -15.42 18.45
C ARG A 626 -9.88 -14.07 17.96
N GLU A 627 -10.68 -13.24 17.28
CA GLU A 627 -10.26 -11.90 16.88
C GLU A 627 -10.13 -10.93 18.06
N VAL A 628 -11.01 -11.01 19.06
CA VAL A 628 -10.89 -10.27 20.34
C VAL A 628 -9.59 -10.66 21.06
N PHE A 629 -9.31 -11.95 21.25
CA PHE A 629 -8.06 -12.38 21.90
C PHE A 629 -6.81 -12.02 21.09
N ARG A 630 -6.88 -12.05 19.74
CA ARG A 630 -5.80 -11.55 18.86
C ARG A 630 -5.57 -10.04 19.02
N LYS A 631 -6.65 -9.24 19.08
CA LYS A 631 -6.57 -7.79 19.32
C LYS A 631 -6.05 -7.48 20.72
N ALA A 632 -6.43 -8.25 21.73
CA ALA A 632 -5.93 -8.09 23.10
C ALA A 632 -4.42 -8.35 23.21
N ARG A 633 -3.95 -9.41 22.55
CA ARG A 633 -2.52 -9.72 22.41
C ARG A 633 -1.75 -8.59 21.71
N ALA A 634 -2.28 -8.06 20.61
CA ALA A 634 -1.69 -6.92 19.89
C ALA A 634 -1.75 -5.59 20.66
N ALA A 635 -2.74 -5.42 21.55
CA ALA A 635 -2.91 -4.26 22.42
C ALA A 635 -2.26 -4.42 23.81
N SER A 636 -1.40 -5.42 24.02
CA SER A 636 -0.80 -5.71 25.32
C SER A 636 0.10 -4.54 25.80
N PRO A 637 -0.01 -4.08 27.07
CA PRO A 637 -0.82 -4.65 28.15
C PRO A 637 -2.31 -4.24 28.07
N SER A 638 -3.22 -5.20 28.26
CA SER A 638 -4.67 -4.99 28.08
C SER A 638 -5.54 -5.79 29.06
N ILE A 639 -6.76 -5.29 29.29
CA ILE A 639 -7.83 -5.98 30.01
C ILE A 639 -8.92 -6.36 29.01
N ILE A 640 -9.25 -7.66 28.93
CA ILE A 640 -10.48 -8.12 28.25
C ILE A 640 -11.58 -8.20 29.29
N PHE A 641 -12.64 -7.39 29.14
CA PHE A 641 -13.79 -7.37 30.03
C PHE A 641 -15.02 -8.04 29.40
N PHE A 642 -15.39 -9.22 29.88
CA PHE A 642 -16.63 -9.91 29.48
C PHE A 642 -17.76 -9.55 30.44
N ASP A 643 -18.70 -8.71 29.99
CA ASP A 643 -19.92 -8.41 30.76
C ASP A 643 -21.03 -9.43 30.41
N GLU A 644 -21.83 -9.82 31.41
CA GLU A 644 -22.88 -10.85 31.27
C GLU A 644 -22.36 -12.17 30.66
N ILE A 645 -21.23 -12.67 31.19
CA ILE A 645 -20.59 -13.90 30.69
C ILE A 645 -21.52 -15.14 30.77
N ASP A 646 -22.50 -15.13 31.68
CA ASP A 646 -23.55 -16.15 31.82
C ASP A 646 -24.45 -16.29 30.58
N ALA A 647 -24.48 -15.31 29.67
CA ALA A 647 -25.15 -15.45 28.37
C ALA A 647 -24.35 -16.29 27.37
N ILE A 648 -23.02 -16.38 27.50
CA ILE A 648 -22.13 -17.19 26.63
C ILE A 648 -21.84 -18.56 27.26
N ALA A 649 -21.64 -18.56 28.58
CA ALA A 649 -21.07 -19.67 29.33
C ALA A 649 -22.11 -20.51 30.10
N SER A 650 -23.35 -20.55 29.60
CA SER A 650 -24.44 -21.27 30.24
C SER A 650 -24.19 -22.78 30.30
N SER A 651 -24.59 -23.39 31.41
CA SER A 651 -24.35 -24.81 31.68
C SER A 651 -25.01 -25.71 30.63
N ARG A 652 -24.21 -26.68 30.15
CA ARG A 652 -24.56 -27.61 29.06
C ARG A 652 -25.84 -28.39 29.37
N GLY A 653 -26.97 -27.95 28.82
CA GLY A 653 -28.27 -28.59 29.11
C GLY A 653 -29.50 -28.01 28.41
N GLY A 654 -29.44 -26.83 27.80
CA GLY A 654 -30.61 -26.18 27.19
C GLY A 654 -30.35 -25.65 25.77
N SER A 655 -30.87 -26.37 24.78
CA SER A 655 -31.07 -25.98 23.35
C SER A 655 -29.89 -25.44 22.54
N GLU A 656 -29.71 -26.02 21.34
CA GLU A 656 -28.85 -25.55 20.23
C GLU A 656 -27.35 -25.40 20.54
N GLY A 657 -26.55 -26.34 20.01
CA GLY A 657 -25.09 -26.40 20.15
C GLY A 657 -24.30 -25.33 19.36
N SER A 658 -24.77 -24.09 19.37
CA SER A 658 -24.04 -22.88 18.97
C SER A 658 -23.25 -22.33 20.16
N SER A 659 -23.90 -22.18 21.33
CA SER A 659 -23.28 -21.75 22.59
C SER A 659 -22.10 -22.64 22.99
N ASP A 660 -22.27 -23.96 22.96
CA ASP A 660 -21.22 -24.95 23.26
C ASP A 660 -19.94 -24.74 22.44
N ARG A 661 -20.05 -24.31 21.17
CA ARG A 661 -18.90 -24.04 20.28
C ARG A 661 -18.21 -22.74 20.66
N VAL A 662 -18.98 -21.70 20.97
CA VAL A 662 -18.47 -20.39 21.41
C VAL A 662 -17.78 -20.52 22.77
N LEU A 663 -18.32 -21.32 23.70
CA LEU A 663 -17.70 -21.66 24.97
C LEU A 663 -16.42 -22.51 24.76
N ALA A 664 -16.43 -23.51 23.89
CA ALA A 664 -15.23 -24.28 23.57
C ALA A 664 -14.11 -23.40 22.97
N ALA A 665 -14.46 -22.45 22.09
CA ALA A 665 -13.54 -21.47 21.55
C ALA A 665 -12.93 -20.56 22.63
N LEU A 666 -13.76 -20.07 23.56
CA LEU A 666 -13.31 -19.27 24.70
C LEU A 666 -12.34 -20.06 25.60
N LEU A 667 -12.65 -21.32 25.91
CA LEU A 667 -11.75 -22.18 26.69
C LEU A 667 -10.41 -22.43 25.97
N ASN A 668 -10.43 -22.63 24.65
CA ASN A 668 -9.21 -22.84 23.86
C ASN A 668 -8.30 -21.60 23.78
N GLU A 669 -8.85 -20.38 23.76
CA GLU A 669 -8.04 -19.14 23.81
C GLU A 669 -7.52 -18.85 25.24
N LEU A 670 -8.24 -19.25 26.31
CA LEU A 670 -7.79 -19.13 27.71
C LEU A 670 -6.66 -20.12 28.06
N ASP A 671 -6.75 -21.34 27.54
CA ASP A 671 -5.76 -22.42 27.66
C ASP A 671 -4.60 -22.30 26.65
N GLY A 672 -4.61 -21.26 25.82
CA GLY A 672 -3.82 -21.15 24.59
C GLY A 672 -2.32 -21.46 24.73
N ILE A 673 -1.77 -22.09 23.68
CA ILE A 673 -0.34 -22.47 23.57
C ILE A 673 0.57 -21.24 23.64
N GLU A 674 0.11 -20.10 23.12
CA GLU A 674 0.72 -18.79 23.38
C GLU A 674 0.28 -18.29 24.76
N ALA A 675 1.22 -18.18 25.69
CA ALA A 675 0.94 -17.55 26.98
C ALA A 675 0.50 -16.08 26.80
N LEU A 676 -0.60 -15.71 27.45
CA LEU A 676 -1.14 -14.35 27.46
C LEU A 676 -0.23 -13.39 28.25
N VAL A 677 0.84 -12.90 27.60
CA VAL A 677 1.77 -11.94 28.20
C VAL A 677 1.07 -10.59 28.41
N ASN A 678 0.89 -10.22 29.68
CA ASN A 678 0.28 -8.97 30.16
C ASN A 678 -1.14 -8.69 29.63
N VAL A 679 -1.89 -9.75 29.29
CA VAL A 679 -3.33 -9.66 28.97
C VAL A 679 -4.11 -10.31 30.10
N THR A 680 -4.96 -9.54 30.78
CA THR A 680 -5.77 -10.01 31.91
C THR A 680 -7.23 -10.17 31.51
N ILE A 681 -7.86 -11.29 31.87
CA ILE A 681 -9.31 -11.48 31.68
C ILE A 681 -10.05 -11.03 32.95
N LEU A 682 -11.08 -10.21 32.76
CA LEU A 682 -12.04 -9.82 33.79
C LEU A 682 -13.44 -10.17 33.31
N ALA A 683 -14.13 -11.07 34.00
CA ALA A 683 -15.50 -11.46 33.68
C ALA A 683 -16.47 -10.88 34.73
N ALA A 684 -17.68 -10.53 34.33
CA ALA A 684 -18.76 -10.15 35.22
C ALA A 684 -20.02 -10.99 34.98
N THR A 685 -20.70 -11.36 36.06
CA THR A 685 -21.95 -12.13 36.01
C THR A 685 -22.98 -11.64 37.03
N ASN A 686 -24.25 -11.78 36.67
CA ASN A 686 -25.38 -11.67 37.61
C ASN A 686 -25.87 -13.06 38.08
N ARG A 687 -25.43 -14.15 37.45
CA ARG A 687 -25.93 -15.52 37.65
C ARG A 687 -24.79 -16.54 37.80
N PRO A 688 -24.13 -16.59 38.97
CA PRO A 688 -23.07 -17.57 39.24
C PRO A 688 -23.56 -19.03 39.15
N ASP A 689 -24.88 -19.24 39.33
CA ASP A 689 -25.56 -20.53 39.24
C ASP A 689 -25.60 -21.14 37.82
N VAL A 690 -25.38 -20.32 36.77
CA VAL A 690 -25.53 -20.73 35.36
C VAL A 690 -24.18 -21.06 34.68
N ILE A 691 -23.06 -20.66 35.26
CA ILE A 691 -21.74 -20.72 34.62
C ILE A 691 -21.16 -22.16 34.59
N ASP A 692 -20.65 -22.62 33.44
CA ASP A 692 -19.88 -23.87 33.35
C ASP A 692 -18.64 -23.82 34.26
N ALA A 693 -18.60 -24.73 35.24
CA ALA A 693 -17.49 -24.91 36.18
C ALA A 693 -16.13 -25.14 35.50
N ALA A 694 -16.10 -25.49 34.21
CA ALA A 694 -14.89 -25.48 33.39
C ALA A 694 -14.17 -24.12 33.41
N LEU A 695 -14.88 -22.98 33.39
CA LEU A 695 -14.24 -21.65 33.39
C LEU A 695 -13.58 -21.30 34.72
N MET A 696 -14.08 -21.84 35.84
CA MET A 696 -13.60 -21.57 37.19
C MET A 696 -12.43 -22.47 37.63
N ARG A 697 -11.85 -23.25 36.71
CA ARG A 697 -10.67 -24.07 36.99
C ARG A 697 -9.39 -23.22 37.08
N PRO A 698 -8.42 -23.58 37.94
CA PRO A 698 -7.11 -22.95 37.95
C PRO A 698 -6.43 -22.96 36.57
N GLY A 699 -5.81 -21.84 36.21
CA GLY A 699 -5.28 -21.54 34.88
C GLY A 699 -6.24 -20.77 33.96
N ARG A 700 -7.46 -20.43 34.44
CA ARG A 700 -8.51 -19.72 33.72
C ARG A 700 -9.03 -18.53 34.55
N LEU A 701 -10.23 -18.61 35.16
CA LEU A 701 -10.77 -17.57 36.04
C LEU A 701 -10.34 -17.80 37.50
N ASP A 702 -9.04 -17.69 37.76
CA ASP A 702 -8.36 -18.02 39.02
C ASP A 702 -8.90 -17.27 40.27
N ARG A 703 -9.46 -16.07 40.08
CA ARG A 703 -9.88 -15.19 41.18
C ARG A 703 -11.36 -14.84 41.11
N ILE A 704 -12.17 -15.57 41.87
CA ILE A 704 -13.61 -15.30 42.02
C ILE A 704 -13.80 -14.28 43.15
N ILE A 705 -14.43 -13.14 42.85
CA ILE A 705 -14.63 -12.02 43.79
C ILE A 705 -16.13 -11.71 43.90
N TYR A 706 -16.65 -11.82 45.12
CA TYR A 706 -18.03 -11.41 45.45
C TYR A 706 -18.13 -9.89 45.56
N VAL A 707 -19.07 -9.31 44.81
CA VAL A 707 -19.40 -7.89 44.85
C VAL A 707 -20.72 -7.73 45.59
N ALA A 708 -20.59 -7.45 46.90
CA ALA A 708 -21.71 -7.29 47.83
C ALA A 708 -22.59 -6.07 47.52
N PRO A 709 -23.87 -6.07 47.98
CA PRO A 709 -24.70 -4.86 48.03
C PRO A 709 -24.06 -3.76 48.90
N PRO A 710 -24.45 -2.48 48.75
CA PRO A 710 -23.80 -1.38 49.46
C PRO A 710 -24.24 -1.28 50.94
N ASP A 711 -23.26 -1.41 51.83
CA ASP A 711 -23.35 -1.08 53.25
C ASP A 711 -23.75 0.38 53.49
N LEU A 712 -24.18 0.73 54.69
CA LEU A 712 -24.62 2.08 55.09
C LEU A 712 -23.61 3.18 54.69
N ASP A 713 -22.32 3.00 54.97
CA ASP A 713 -21.27 3.96 54.60
C ASP A 713 -21.02 4.01 53.09
N ALA A 714 -21.16 2.87 52.39
CA ALA A 714 -21.11 2.83 50.93
C ALA A 714 -22.29 3.60 50.32
N ARG A 715 -23.50 3.49 50.90
CA ARG A 715 -24.68 4.27 50.48
C ARG A 715 -24.50 5.76 50.71
N LYS A 716 -23.95 6.19 51.87
CA LYS A 716 -23.58 7.59 52.12
C LYS A 716 -22.62 8.12 51.04
N GLN A 717 -21.57 7.38 50.71
CA GLN A 717 -20.61 7.76 49.67
C GLN A 717 -21.25 7.81 48.27
N ILE A 718 -22.07 6.81 47.90
CA ILE A 718 -22.77 6.78 46.61
C ILE A 718 -23.72 7.98 46.50
N LEU A 719 -24.52 8.27 47.54
CA LEU A 719 -25.40 9.44 47.59
C LEU A 719 -24.59 10.74 47.41
N GLN A 720 -23.48 10.90 48.13
CA GLN A 720 -22.61 12.07 48.01
C GLN A 720 -22.03 12.25 46.60
N ILE A 721 -21.65 11.16 45.92
CA ILE A 721 -21.11 11.14 44.54
C ILE A 721 -22.19 11.45 43.48
N GLN A 722 -23.48 11.19 43.74
CA GLN A 722 -24.55 11.58 42.83
C GLN A 722 -25.09 12.99 43.13
N ILE A 723 -25.21 13.35 44.41
CA ILE A 723 -25.64 14.68 44.86
C ILE A 723 -24.66 15.76 44.39
N SER A 724 -23.35 15.50 44.39
CA SER A 724 -22.33 16.45 43.88
C SER A 724 -22.43 16.74 42.37
N LYS A 725 -23.26 16.00 41.62
CA LYS A 725 -23.56 16.22 40.19
C LYS A 725 -24.88 16.94 39.96
N MET A 726 -25.60 17.32 41.02
CA MET A 726 -26.94 17.89 40.95
C MET A 726 -27.03 19.18 41.78
N SER A 727 -27.78 20.16 41.30
CA SER A 727 -28.13 21.36 42.07
C SER A 727 -29.12 20.97 43.18
N VAL A 728 -28.62 20.80 44.41
CA VAL A 728 -29.45 20.53 45.59
C VAL A 728 -29.59 21.76 46.49
N ALA A 729 -30.65 21.79 47.29
CA ALA A 729 -30.75 22.71 48.42
C ALA A 729 -29.96 22.18 49.64
N GLY A 730 -29.62 23.07 50.57
CA GLY A 730 -28.79 22.77 51.74
C GLY A 730 -29.53 22.10 52.91
N ASP A 731 -30.77 21.68 52.72
CA ASP A 731 -31.67 21.04 53.69
C ASP A 731 -31.55 19.50 53.71
N ILE A 732 -30.73 18.93 52.83
CA ILE A 732 -30.66 17.48 52.60
C ILE A 732 -29.63 16.81 53.53
N SER A 733 -30.11 16.02 54.48
CA SER A 733 -29.28 15.05 55.22
C SER A 733 -29.00 13.82 54.35
N ILE A 734 -27.72 13.61 53.99
CA ILE A 734 -27.26 12.39 53.30
C ILE A 734 -27.45 11.15 54.18
N GLU A 735 -27.44 11.32 55.51
CA GLU A 735 -27.48 10.22 56.47
C GLU A 735 -28.90 9.63 56.59
N GLU A 736 -29.92 10.49 56.71
CA GLU A 736 -31.33 10.07 56.69
C GLU A 736 -31.68 9.33 55.39
N LEU A 737 -31.12 9.78 54.25
CA LEU A 737 -31.29 9.12 52.96
C LEU A 737 -30.55 7.77 52.88
N ALA A 738 -29.38 7.63 53.50
CA ALA A 738 -28.62 6.37 53.54
C ALA A 738 -29.32 5.29 54.40
N ASP A 739 -30.02 5.70 55.46
CA ASP A 739 -30.84 4.81 56.29
C ASP A 739 -32.14 4.43 55.55
N ALA A 740 -32.83 5.40 54.95
CA ALA A 740 -34.05 5.15 54.17
C ALA A 740 -33.80 4.21 52.97
N THR A 741 -32.61 4.26 52.36
CA THR A 741 -32.20 3.43 51.21
C THR A 741 -31.59 2.07 51.56
N ASP A 742 -31.77 1.56 52.78
CA ASP A 742 -31.38 0.18 53.10
C ASP A 742 -32.11 -0.84 52.19
N GLY A 743 -31.40 -1.88 51.71
CA GLY A 743 -31.94 -2.84 50.73
C GLY A 743 -31.99 -2.35 49.26
N CYS A 744 -31.34 -1.21 48.94
CA CYS A 744 -31.19 -0.69 47.58
C CYS A 744 -29.80 -0.96 46.99
N SER A 745 -29.74 -1.27 45.69
CA SER A 745 -28.48 -1.32 44.92
C SER A 745 -27.92 0.08 44.62
N GLY A 746 -26.64 0.16 44.27
CA GLY A 746 -26.01 1.43 43.85
C GLY A 746 -26.68 2.07 42.63
N ALA A 747 -27.18 1.24 41.70
CA ALA A 747 -27.97 1.70 40.55
C ALA A 747 -29.34 2.27 40.96
N GLU A 748 -30.02 1.67 41.96
CA GLU A 748 -31.29 2.18 42.47
C GLU A 748 -31.12 3.47 43.27
N ILE A 749 -29.99 3.66 43.96
CA ILE A 749 -29.63 4.92 44.63
C ILE A 749 -29.36 6.03 43.59
N ALA A 750 -28.68 5.73 42.49
CA ALA A 750 -28.52 6.68 41.39
C ALA A 750 -29.87 7.03 40.73
N ALA A 751 -30.74 6.03 40.54
CA ALA A 751 -32.10 6.23 40.04
C ALA A 751 -32.99 7.02 41.02
N LEU A 752 -32.77 6.92 42.33
CA LEU A 752 -33.44 7.74 43.34
C LEU A 752 -33.12 9.22 43.15
N CYS A 753 -31.83 9.57 43.02
CA CYS A 753 -31.40 10.94 42.74
C CYS A 753 -32.01 11.47 41.43
N GLN A 754 -31.98 10.67 40.36
CA GLN A 754 -32.59 11.04 39.08
C GLN A 754 -34.11 11.26 39.20
N ARG A 755 -34.82 10.43 39.97
CA ARG A 755 -36.27 10.56 40.21
C ARG A 755 -36.62 11.73 41.12
N ALA A 756 -35.74 12.12 42.06
CA ALA A 756 -35.91 13.36 42.82
C ALA A 756 -35.76 14.60 41.90
N GLY A 757 -34.81 14.57 40.95
CA GLY A 757 -34.69 15.60 39.91
C GLY A 757 -35.90 15.68 38.98
N LEU A 758 -36.41 14.53 38.51
CA LEU A 758 -37.66 14.48 37.73
C LEU A 758 -38.84 15.07 38.52
N LYS A 759 -38.96 14.76 39.82
CA LYS A 759 -40.01 15.31 40.69
C LYS A 759 -39.90 16.81 40.94
N ALA A 760 -38.68 17.36 40.98
CA ALA A 760 -38.50 18.81 41.01
C ALA A 760 -39.05 19.48 39.73
N MET A 761 -38.86 18.84 38.56
CA MET A 761 -39.41 19.32 37.28
C MET A 761 -40.93 19.07 37.13
N GLU A 762 -41.47 18.03 37.77
CA GLU A 762 -42.94 17.82 37.87
C GLU A 762 -43.60 18.90 38.74
N ASP A 763 -42.97 19.32 39.84
CA ASP A 763 -43.44 20.42 40.71
C ASP A 763 -43.25 21.81 40.05
N ASN A 764 -42.13 22.04 39.37
CA ASN A 764 -41.85 23.25 38.58
C ASN A 764 -40.80 22.99 37.48
N ILE A 765 -41.15 23.22 36.21
CA ILE A 765 -40.26 23.04 35.06
C ILE A 765 -38.98 23.89 35.18
N ASP A 766 -39.07 25.09 35.76
CA ASP A 766 -37.95 26.03 35.95
C ASP A 766 -37.22 25.86 37.31
N ALA A 767 -37.25 24.65 37.90
CA ALA A 767 -36.65 24.40 39.22
C ALA A 767 -35.10 24.36 39.20
N GLU A 768 -34.46 25.45 39.67
CA GLU A 768 -32.98 25.52 39.81
C GLU A 768 -32.37 24.49 40.79
N ARG A 769 -33.13 24.03 41.80
CA ARG A 769 -32.63 23.17 42.89
C ARG A 769 -33.62 22.10 43.31
N VAL A 770 -33.11 20.92 43.65
CA VAL A 770 -33.88 19.84 44.26
C VAL A 770 -33.90 19.99 45.78
N GLU A 771 -35.08 20.27 46.35
CA GLU A 771 -35.36 20.26 47.81
C GLU A 771 -35.58 18.84 48.36
N LYS A 772 -35.49 18.67 49.68
CA LYS A 772 -35.75 17.40 50.39
C LYS A 772 -37.11 16.76 50.05
N ARG A 773 -38.16 17.57 49.84
CA ARG A 773 -39.52 17.07 49.54
C ARG A 773 -39.58 16.13 48.32
N HIS A 774 -38.74 16.39 47.30
CA HIS A 774 -38.69 15.59 46.09
C HIS A 774 -37.98 14.24 46.33
N PHE A 775 -36.97 14.22 47.21
CA PHE A 775 -36.31 12.99 47.66
C PHE A 775 -37.26 12.12 48.49
N ASP A 776 -37.99 12.69 49.46
CA ASP A 776 -39.02 11.97 50.22
C ASP A 776 -40.09 11.38 49.28
N GLY A 777 -40.52 12.17 48.28
CA GLY A 777 -41.44 11.74 47.24
C GLY A 777 -40.87 10.66 46.29
N ALA A 778 -39.55 10.59 46.13
CA ALA A 778 -38.88 9.58 45.32
C ALA A 778 -38.65 8.28 46.12
N VAL A 779 -38.28 8.36 47.40
CA VAL A 779 -38.12 7.21 48.32
C VAL A 779 -39.45 6.45 48.43
N ARG A 780 -40.58 7.14 48.61
CA ARG A 780 -41.92 6.52 48.65
C ARG A 780 -42.32 5.77 47.37
N SER A 781 -41.66 6.03 46.25
CA SER A 781 -41.94 5.38 44.97
C SER A 781 -40.85 4.39 44.52
N LEU A 782 -39.91 4.07 45.41
CA LEU A 782 -38.80 3.14 45.16
C LEU A 782 -39.12 1.75 45.72
N VAL A 783 -38.98 0.72 44.87
CA VAL A 783 -39.15 -0.68 45.25
C VAL A 783 -37.78 -1.27 45.62
N LYS A 784 -37.61 -1.68 46.88
CA LYS A 784 -36.38 -2.32 47.38
C LYS A 784 -36.28 -3.74 46.82
N ARG A 785 -35.32 -4.00 45.92
CA ARG A 785 -35.18 -5.31 45.25
C ARG A 785 -34.25 -6.29 45.98
N ILE A 786 -33.37 -5.81 46.86
CA ILE A 786 -32.42 -6.67 47.57
C ILE A 786 -33.05 -7.13 48.88
N THR A 787 -33.71 -8.28 48.85
CA THR A 787 -34.14 -9.00 50.05
C THR A 787 -33.04 -9.99 50.50
N PRO A 788 -32.97 -10.37 51.79
CA PRO A 788 -32.03 -11.41 52.24
C PRO A 788 -32.27 -12.77 51.57
N GLU A 789 -33.47 -13.03 51.04
CA GLU A 789 -33.76 -14.25 50.26
C GLU A 789 -33.06 -14.25 48.89
N VAL A 790 -32.93 -13.09 48.25
CA VAL A 790 -32.16 -12.92 47.01
C VAL A 790 -30.65 -13.03 47.25
N LEU A 791 -30.16 -12.73 48.46
CA LEU A 791 -28.72 -12.81 48.78
C LEU A 791 -28.24 -14.25 49.04
N LYS A 792 -29.05 -15.11 49.67
CA LYS A 792 -28.68 -16.49 50.03
C LYS A 792 -27.98 -17.27 48.90
N PRO A 793 -28.46 -17.33 47.64
CA PRO A 793 -27.77 -18.09 46.59
C PRO A 793 -26.33 -17.63 46.30
N TYR A 794 -26.03 -16.34 46.46
CA TYR A 794 -24.68 -15.80 46.27
C TYR A 794 -23.76 -16.11 47.46
N GLU A 795 -24.32 -16.18 48.67
CA GLU A 795 -23.63 -16.58 49.89
C GLU A 795 -23.37 -18.09 49.91
N ASP A 796 -24.37 -18.90 49.55
CA ASP A 796 -24.26 -20.36 49.39
C ASP A 796 -23.22 -20.73 48.32
N PHE A 797 -23.19 -20.02 47.19
CA PHE A 797 -22.15 -20.17 46.17
C PHE A 797 -20.75 -19.80 46.68
N ARG A 798 -20.64 -18.70 47.46
CA ARG A 798 -19.38 -18.30 48.12
C ARG A 798 -18.88 -19.40 49.07
N ASN A 799 -19.79 -19.97 49.86
CA ASN A 799 -19.51 -21.00 50.84
C ASN A 799 -19.13 -22.33 50.15
N GLY A 800 -19.82 -22.71 49.07
CA GLY A 800 -19.55 -23.90 48.28
C GLY A 800 -18.19 -23.90 47.59
N ILE A 801 -17.74 -22.75 47.08
CA ILE A 801 -16.36 -22.59 46.58
C ILE A 801 -15.35 -22.78 47.72
N THR A 802 -15.64 -22.25 48.90
CA THR A 802 -14.75 -22.31 50.07
C THR A 802 -14.59 -23.74 50.62
N THR A 803 -15.67 -24.52 50.65
CA THR A 803 -15.60 -25.95 51.02
C THR A 803 -15.01 -26.83 49.92
N GLY A 804 -15.28 -26.54 48.64
CA GLY A 804 -14.65 -27.23 47.51
C GLY A 804 -13.12 -27.10 47.53
N ALA A 805 -12.61 -25.88 47.75
CA ALA A 805 -11.17 -25.62 47.89
C ALA A 805 -10.53 -26.21 49.16
N SER A 806 -11.31 -26.82 50.05
CA SER A 806 -10.85 -27.49 51.28
C SER A 806 -10.87 -29.03 51.20
N LEU A 807 -11.25 -29.60 50.04
CA LEU A 807 -11.46 -31.04 49.83
C LEU A 807 -10.44 -31.72 48.90
N GLU A 808 -9.48 -30.98 48.36
CA GLU A 808 -8.35 -31.52 47.58
C GLU A 808 -7.00 -31.15 48.24
N ILE A 809 -6.59 -31.97 49.22
CA ILE A 809 -5.24 -32.02 49.84
C ILE A 809 -4.84 -33.50 50.00
#